data_AF-A0A368TQA8-F1
#
_entry.id   AF-A0A368TQA8-F1
#
_cell.length_a   1.000
_cell.length_b   1.000
_cell.length_c   1.000
_cell.angle_alpha   90.00
_cell.angle_beta   90.00
_cell.angle_gamma   90.00
#
_symmetry.space_group_name_H-M   'P 1'
#
loop_
_entity.id
_entity.type
_entity.pdbx_description
1 polymer ?
#
loop_
_entity_poly.entity_id
_entity_poly.type
_entity_poly.pdbx_seq_one_letter_code
_entity_poly.pdbx_strand_id
1 'polypeptide(L)'
;MPAEIGKLKNLTELNLSKNQLERLPAEIVELKNLSELNLSKNQLERLPAEIVELKNLTGLYLSGNQLETLPAEIRKLTNLTTLDLSRNLLKSPPPEIVEQGIEAIFEYLRQLPEEAIEHNEAKLILVGQGDVGKTCLAKRLIYDVFIENKSTKGIDILKWVITAPTADEDEIKLNVWDFGGQEIYHATHQFFLTKRSLYLLVWNARKSQDYEHIYYWLHTIEAFGVDSPIVLVLSKWNERDDDLNMKELREKFPQIIGLYKIDSYDGKGISTLKDIISETTWHLPHMKTPWIESWFKVRGRLEQDGREWIGYTEFEQICESEGLDKKQTDILDEYLHDLGVIIHFRDRLELRNMVILNPEWATKAVYKILDTQSILDRGGILLHSELDQIWYSDIYPRDIFSKLLGLMNKFELAYELPDKKSHLVAELLPKTEPEFGWDETNNLRFYYHYDFLPAGVITRFIVLMHENLEDKPGGTHLCWREGAVLQREGTRALVKVKPLEKRIEIKINGNRKRELLAIIRNQFDHISRSIKVKITKEIPCNCSEGCNKVWNYDNLLKLEFKGINDITCDESGEITTVSSMLDGYETKEIRKKKYSPDEPVSIQNIIDFKPKIGVVANININIKVDLPIIQTEFRDFKKEVTKLDDELDEELVDLEDDLLEITPASEEGKVNKAINKLSLFMHKLKDEDSKFSRIVKGTKKGIELAQKLAVTYNKFAQALGLEPVQDLFL
;
A
#
# COMPACT_ATOMS: atom_id res chain seq x y z
N MET A 1 14.02 34.73 -10.46
CA MET A 1 13.30 35.57 -9.48
C MET A 1 14.21 36.74 -9.07
N PRO A 2 13.69 37.98 -8.94
CA PRO A 2 14.50 39.15 -8.58
C PRO A 2 14.91 39.18 -7.09
N ALA A 3 16.07 39.76 -6.78
CA ALA A 3 16.60 39.91 -5.42
C ALA A 3 15.72 40.80 -4.53
N GLU A 4 14.98 41.74 -5.14
CA GLU A 4 14.09 42.68 -4.46
C GLU A 4 12.96 42.00 -3.66
N ILE A 5 12.67 40.71 -3.91
CA ILE A 5 11.70 39.95 -3.11
C ILE A 5 12.03 40.00 -1.61
N GLY A 6 13.31 40.01 -1.24
CA GLY A 6 13.78 40.10 0.14
C GLY A 6 13.43 41.41 0.86
N LYS A 7 12.88 42.41 0.16
CA LYS A 7 12.36 43.65 0.75
C LYS A 7 10.97 43.48 1.35
N LEU A 8 10.24 42.41 1.02
CA LEU A 8 8.89 42.14 1.52
C LEU A 8 8.92 41.52 2.92
N LYS A 9 9.48 42.22 3.91
CA LYS A 9 9.76 41.69 5.25
C LYS A 9 8.54 41.15 6.01
N ASN A 10 7.33 41.61 5.67
CA ASN A 10 6.09 41.20 6.33
C ASN A 10 5.41 40.01 5.63
N LEU A 11 6.02 39.44 4.58
CA LEU A 11 5.44 38.33 3.85
C LEU A 11 5.44 37.06 4.71
N THR A 12 4.26 36.44 4.85
CA THR A 12 4.05 35.20 5.61
C THR A 12 3.89 33.99 4.69
N GLU A 13 3.31 34.17 3.51
CA GLU A 13 3.09 33.10 2.54
C GLU A 13 3.61 33.52 1.17
N LEU A 14 4.35 32.62 0.50
CA LEU A 14 4.89 32.84 -0.83
C LEU A 14 4.65 31.64 -1.72
N ASN A 15 3.73 31.78 -2.67
CA ASN A 15 3.45 30.76 -3.68
C ASN A 15 4.07 31.13 -5.03
N LEU A 16 5.05 30.34 -5.45
CA LEU A 16 5.79 30.42 -6.70
C LEU A 16 5.66 29.12 -7.51
N SER A 17 4.61 28.33 -7.25
CA SER A 17 4.39 27.08 -7.95
C SER A 17 4.15 27.25 -9.45
N LYS A 18 4.50 26.23 -10.24
CA LYS A 18 4.31 26.18 -11.70
C LYS A 18 5.04 27.30 -12.44
N ASN A 19 6.29 27.55 -12.08
CA ASN A 19 7.17 28.49 -12.77
C ASN A 19 8.36 27.74 -13.41
N GLN A 20 9.35 28.50 -13.91
CA GLN A 20 10.58 27.98 -14.51
C GLN A 20 11.79 28.39 -13.68
N LEU A 21 11.65 28.38 -12.34
CA LEU A 21 12.75 28.76 -11.45
C LEU A 21 13.80 27.65 -11.41
N GLU A 22 15.01 27.95 -11.88
CA GLU A 22 16.19 27.09 -11.74
C GLU A 22 16.88 27.27 -10.38
N ARG A 23 16.70 28.45 -9.75
CA ARG A 23 17.39 28.83 -8.50
C ARG A 23 16.62 29.92 -7.75
N LEU A 24 16.84 29.94 -6.43
CA LEU A 24 16.36 31.00 -5.54
C LEU A 24 17.44 32.09 -5.38
N PRO A 25 17.07 33.37 -5.31
CA PRO A 25 18.00 34.44 -4.94
C PRO A 25 18.40 34.27 -3.47
N ALA A 26 19.63 34.63 -3.12
CA ALA A 26 20.14 34.55 -1.74
C ALA A 26 19.26 35.37 -0.79
N GLU A 27 18.68 36.46 -1.28
CA GLU A 27 17.80 37.38 -0.56
C GLU A 27 16.46 36.77 -0.16
N ILE A 28 16.12 35.53 -0.56
CA ILE A 28 14.89 34.88 -0.07
C ILE A 28 14.92 34.69 1.45
N VAL A 29 16.11 34.53 2.04
CA VAL A 29 16.35 34.31 3.48
C VAL A 29 16.02 35.51 4.35
N GLU A 30 15.80 36.66 3.71
CA GLU A 30 15.41 37.91 4.32
C GLU A 30 13.93 37.97 4.71
N LEU A 31 13.13 37.03 4.20
CA LEU A 31 11.70 36.90 4.50
C LEU A 31 11.48 36.22 5.85
N LYS A 32 11.97 36.82 6.94
CA LYS A 32 12.00 36.20 8.27
C LYS A 32 10.63 35.82 8.83
N ASN A 33 9.55 36.43 8.35
CA ASN A 33 8.17 36.13 8.78
C ASN A 33 7.49 35.03 7.95
N LEU A 34 8.18 34.46 6.96
CA LEU A 34 7.61 33.46 6.07
C LEU A 34 7.33 32.15 6.82
N SER A 35 6.08 31.72 6.81
CA SER A 35 5.59 30.45 7.35
C SER A 35 5.35 29.42 6.25
N GLU A 36 4.93 29.83 5.06
CA GLU A 36 4.71 28.93 3.93
C GLU A 36 5.46 29.36 2.67
N LEU A 37 6.19 28.40 2.08
CA LEU A 37 6.88 28.58 0.81
C LEU A 37 6.52 27.46 -0.16
N ASN A 38 5.80 27.80 -1.23
CA ASN A 38 5.43 26.85 -2.27
C ASN A 38 6.26 27.09 -3.55
N LEU A 39 7.13 26.14 -3.86
CA LEU A 39 8.04 26.12 -5.00
C LEU A 39 7.76 24.93 -5.93
N SER A 40 6.60 24.28 -5.79
CA SER A 40 6.27 23.08 -6.56
C SER A 40 6.19 23.34 -8.07
N LYS A 41 6.59 22.37 -8.89
CA LYS A 41 6.56 22.41 -10.36
C LYS A 41 7.46 23.54 -10.91
N ASN A 42 8.73 23.48 -10.54
CA ASN A 42 9.80 24.36 -11.01
C ASN A 42 10.96 23.51 -11.57
N GLN A 43 12.14 24.09 -11.74
CA GLN A 43 13.33 23.44 -12.29
C GLN A 43 14.51 23.53 -11.30
N LEU A 44 14.21 23.56 -9.99
CA LEU A 44 15.25 23.69 -8.96
C LEU A 44 16.09 22.41 -8.92
N GLU A 45 17.39 22.54 -9.17
CA GLU A 45 18.36 21.45 -9.02
C GLU A 45 18.89 21.34 -7.59
N ARG A 46 18.90 22.45 -6.85
CA ARG A 46 19.39 22.55 -5.47
C ARG A 46 18.59 23.53 -4.65
N LEU A 47 18.49 23.25 -3.36
CA LEU A 47 18.00 24.20 -2.36
C LEU A 47 19.20 24.87 -1.68
N PRO A 48 19.24 26.22 -1.54
CA PRO A 48 20.32 26.89 -0.83
C PRO A 48 20.36 26.46 0.64
N ALA A 49 21.55 26.23 1.19
CA ALA A 49 21.71 25.84 2.60
C ALA A 49 21.18 26.94 3.55
N GLU A 50 21.23 28.19 3.10
CA GLU A 50 20.74 29.37 3.80
C GLU A 50 19.21 29.39 3.96
N ILE A 51 18.46 28.49 3.32
CA ILE A 51 17.00 28.34 3.54
C ILE A 51 16.66 28.13 5.02
N VAL A 52 17.61 27.59 5.79
CA VAL A 52 17.54 27.40 7.25
C VAL A 52 17.27 28.68 8.03
N GLU A 53 17.60 29.83 7.45
CA GLU A 53 17.39 31.14 8.05
C GLU A 53 15.91 31.55 8.14
N LEU A 54 15.03 30.85 7.39
CA LEU A 54 13.58 31.01 7.44
C LEU A 54 12.98 30.18 8.59
N LYS A 55 13.38 30.49 9.83
CA LYS A 55 13.07 29.70 11.03
C LYS A 55 11.57 29.56 11.34
N ASN A 56 10.73 30.41 10.75
CA ASN A 56 9.28 30.40 10.94
C ASN A 56 8.54 29.49 9.95
N LEU A 57 9.25 28.86 8.99
CA LEU A 57 8.62 27.96 8.03
C LEU A 57 7.97 26.76 8.73
N THR A 58 6.69 26.60 8.47
CA THR A 58 5.87 25.44 8.84
C THR A 58 5.57 24.58 7.60
N GLY A 59 5.47 25.18 6.42
CA GLY A 59 5.23 24.49 5.15
C GLY A 59 6.27 24.82 4.07
N LEU A 60 6.91 23.79 3.50
CA LEU A 60 7.82 23.89 2.36
C LEU A 60 7.43 22.89 1.27
N TYR A 61 6.96 23.39 0.13
CA TYR A 61 6.51 22.55 -0.98
C TYR A 61 7.49 22.63 -2.14
N LEU A 62 8.14 21.51 -2.46
CA LEU A 62 9.18 21.38 -3.48
C LEU A 62 8.83 20.32 -4.54
N SER A 63 7.57 19.87 -4.59
CA SER A 63 7.13 18.80 -5.49
C SER A 63 7.38 19.12 -6.95
N GLY A 64 7.88 18.18 -7.76
CA GLY A 64 8.07 18.40 -9.21
C GLY A 64 9.20 19.36 -9.52
N ASN A 65 10.35 19.19 -8.88
CA ASN A 65 11.61 19.87 -9.18
C ASN A 65 12.67 18.83 -9.62
N GLN A 66 13.93 19.22 -9.69
CA GLN A 66 15.06 18.38 -10.12
C GLN A 66 16.08 18.19 -8.98
N LEU A 67 15.62 18.23 -7.72
CA LEU A 67 16.50 18.11 -6.56
C LEU A 67 17.11 16.71 -6.50
N GLU A 68 18.44 16.62 -6.47
CA GLU A 68 19.17 15.36 -6.21
C GLU A 68 19.53 15.17 -4.73
N THR A 69 19.74 16.27 -4.01
CA THR A 69 20.07 16.25 -2.58
C THR A 69 19.35 17.35 -1.81
N LEU A 70 19.28 17.20 -0.49
CA LEU A 70 18.90 18.26 0.43
C LEU A 70 20.11 18.77 1.21
N PRO A 71 20.21 20.08 1.49
CA PRO A 71 21.23 20.59 2.41
C PRO A 71 20.99 20.02 3.80
N ALA A 72 22.04 19.51 4.45
CA ALA A 72 21.94 18.92 5.79
C ALA A 72 21.41 19.92 6.83
N GLU A 73 21.60 21.23 6.59
CA GLU A 73 21.11 22.33 7.39
C GLU A 73 19.58 22.40 7.46
N ILE A 74 18.85 21.82 6.51
CA ILE A 74 17.37 21.86 6.49
C ILE A 74 16.76 21.29 7.78
N ARG A 75 17.47 20.36 8.45
CA ARG A 75 17.08 19.77 9.75
C ARG A 75 16.97 20.78 10.90
N LYS A 76 17.52 21.98 10.73
CA LYS A 76 17.45 23.08 11.71
C LYS A 76 16.15 23.88 11.59
N LEU A 77 15.31 23.64 10.56
CA LEU A 77 13.96 24.18 10.45
C LEU A 77 13.01 23.41 11.39
N THR A 78 13.14 23.64 12.70
CA THR A 78 12.44 22.86 13.74
C THR A 78 10.92 23.07 13.78
N ASN A 79 10.42 24.13 13.14
CA ASN A 79 8.99 24.43 13.04
C ASN A 79 8.33 23.80 11.80
N LEU A 80 9.12 23.20 10.91
CA LEU A 80 8.62 22.63 9.67
C LEU A 80 7.79 21.39 9.98
N THR A 81 6.51 21.42 9.62
CA THR A 81 5.57 20.29 9.80
C THR A 81 5.22 19.65 8.47
N THR A 82 5.33 20.40 7.37
CA THR A 82 5.03 19.92 6.02
C THR A 82 6.22 20.14 5.10
N LEU A 83 6.72 19.05 4.51
CA LEU A 83 7.77 19.04 3.51
C LEU A 83 7.37 18.12 2.35
N ASP A 84 7.01 18.71 1.20
CA ASP A 84 6.63 17.93 0.02
C ASP A 84 7.79 17.87 -0.98
N LEU A 85 8.41 16.70 -1.10
CA LEU A 85 9.54 16.42 -1.99
C LEU A 85 9.15 15.53 -3.18
N SER A 86 7.86 15.24 -3.36
CA SER A 86 7.40 14.30 -4.37
C SER A 86 7.85 14.70 -5.78
N ARG A 87 8.12 13.72 -6.66
CA ARG A 87 8.53 13.98 -8.05
C ARG A 87 9.82 14.83 -8.17
N ASN A 88 10.83 14.50 -7.36
CA ASN A 88 12.22 14.96 -7.50
C ASN A 88 13.14 13.79 -7.88
N LEU A 89 14.45 14.03 -7.98
CA LEU A 89 15.48 13.04 -8.32
C LEU A 89 16.36 12.71 -7.11
N LEU A 90 15.78 12.74 -5.90
CA LEU A 90 16.52 12.63 -4.65
C LEU A 90 17.27 11.30 -4.53
N LYS A 91 18.59 11.41 -4.37
CA LYS A 91 19.50 10.31 -4.00
C LYS A 91 19.77 10.32 -2.49
N SER A 92 19.85 11.51 -1.89
CA SER A 92 20.10 11.68 -0.46
C SER A 92 19.26 12.85 0.10
N PRO A 93 18.27 12.60 0.97
CA PRO A 93 17.84 11.30 1.50
C PRO A 93 17.25 10.38 0.41
N PRO A 94 17.38 9.05 0.55
CA PRO A 94 16.76 8.12 -0.38
C PRO A 94 15.23 8.15 -0.22
N PRO A 95 14.46 7.87 -1.30
CA PRO A 95 13.01 7.85 -1.30
C PRO A 95 12.31 7.15 -0.12
N GLU A 96 12.83 6.04 0.41
CA GLU A 96 12.22 5.33 1.56
C GLU A 96 12.24 6.19 2.81
N ILE A 97 13.37 6.87 3.06
CA ILE A 97 13.49 7.81 4.19
C ILE A 97 12.58 9.01 3.99
N VAL A 98 12.34 9.43 2.74
CA VAL A 98 11.37 10.48 2.42
C VAL A 98 9.94 10.02 2.67
N GLU A 99 9.60 8.78 2.30
CA GLU A 99 8.28 8.16 2.52
C GLU A 99 7.96 8.02 4.02
N GLN A 100 8.96 7.80 4.87
CA GLN A 100 8.84 7.79 6.34
C GLN A 100 8.59 9.18 6.97
N GLY A 101 8.74 10.26 6.19
CA GLY A 101 8.37 11.61 6.59
C GLY A 101 9.52 12.47 7.15
N ILE A 102 9.16 13.70 7.55
CA ILE A 102 10.13 14.77 7.85
C ILE A 102 11.10 14.42 8.98
N GLU A 103 10.63 13.69 10.00
CA GLU A 103 11.46 13.30 11.12
C GLU A 103 12.56 12.31 10.72
N ALA A 104 12.22 11.35 9.85
CA ALA A 104 13.16 10.37 9.32
C ALA A 104 14.20 11.05 8.42
N ILE A 105 13.77 11.98 7.57
CA ILE A 105 14.68 12.82 6.76
C ILE A 105 15.68 13.56 7.65
N PHE A 106 15.20 14.24 8.69
CA PHE A 106 16.06 15.04 9.57
C PHE A 106 17.04 14.19 10.36
N GLU A 107 16.60 13.00 10.80
CA GLU A 107 17.45 12.06 11.52
C GLU A 107 18.52 11.44 10.61
N TYR A 108 18.15 11.07 9.38
CA TYR A 108 19.10 10.59 8.37
C TYR A 108 20.15 11.66 8.05
N LEU A 109 19.72 12.89 7.72
CA LEU A 109 20.64 14.00 7.42
C LEU A 109 21.54 14.39 8.60
N ARG A 110 21.13 14.10 9.84
CA ARG A 110 21.93 14.33 11.05
C ARG A 110 23.10 13.33 11.17
N GLN A 111 22.92 12.10 10.69
CA GLN A 111 23.87 11.00 10.84
C GLN A 111 24.76 10.78 9.61
N LEU A 112 24.52 11.49 8.52
CA LEU A 112 25.36 11.40 7.32
C LEU A 112 26.83 11.77 7.65
N PRO A 113 27.80 10.91 7.33
CA PRO A 113 29.22 11.20 7.51
C PRO A 113 29.71 12.24 6.48
N GLU A 114 30.83 12.92 6.78
CA GLU A 114 31.50 13.81 5.82
C GLU A 114 32.09 13.04 4.62
N GLU A 115 32.56 11.81 4.86
CA GLU A 115 32.97 10.85 3.83
C GLU A 115 31.98 9.68 3.81
N ALA A 116 31.18 9.59 2.75
CA ALA A 116 30.14 8.58 2.66
C ALA A 116 30.65 7.25 2.11
N ILE A 117 30.23 6.16 2.75
CA ILE A 117 30.36 4.82 2.17
C ILE A 117 29.22 4.66 1.17
N GLU A 118 29.56 4.59 -0.11
CA GLU A 118 28.60 4.23 -1.16
C GLU A 118 28.50 2.71 -1.26
N HIS A 119 27.26 2.19 -1.33
CA HIS A 119 27.03 0.77 -1.55
C HIS A 119 26.24 0.57 -2.84
N ASN A 120 26.93 0.09 -3.88
CA ASN A 120 26.37 -0.12 -5.20
C ASN A 120 25.84 -1.54 -5.32
N GLU A 121 24.57 -1.71 -5.00
CA GLU A 121 23.88 -3.00 -5.08
C GLU A 121 22.50 -2.84 -5.67
N ALA A 122 22.12 -3.75 -6.57
CA ALA A 122 20.80 -3.77 -7.17
C ALA A 122 20.22 -5.19 -7.27
N LYS A 123 18.90 -5.25 -7.46
CA LYS A 123 18.19 -6.48 -7.79
C LYS A 123 18.04 -6.59 -9.30
N LEU A 124 18.42 -7.73 -9.86
CA LEU A 124 18.15 -8.12 -11.25
C LEU A 124 17.08 -9.21 -11.23
N ILE A 125 15.89 -8.93 -11.73
CA ILE A 125 14.74 -9.83 -11.63
C ILE A 125 14.43 -10.42 -13.01
N LEU A 126 14.54 -11.74 -13.16
CA LEU A 126 14.18 -12.46 -14.38
C LEU A 126 12.72 -12.91 -14.31
N VAL A 127 11.89 -12.37 -15.21
CA VAL A 127 10.47 -12.68 -15.31
C VAL A 127 10.12 -13.14 -16.72
N GLY A 128 9.00 -13.84 -16.86
CA GLY A 128 8.61 -14.46 -18.12
C GLY A 128 7.92 -15.80 -17.87
N GLN A 129 7.27 -16.31 -18.91
CA GLN A 129 6.51 -17.56 -18.84
C GLN A 129 7.39 -18.76 -18.43
N GLY A 130 6.75 -19.86 -18.02
CA GLY A 130 7.43 -21.13 -17.80
C GLY A 130 8.24 -21.57 -19.01
N ASP A 131 9.39 -22.20 -18.77
CA ASP A 131 10.24 -22.81 -19.80
C ASP A 131 10.76 -21.87 -20.91
N VAL A 132 10.80 -20.55 -20.66
CA VAL A 132 11.41 -19.56 -21.58
C VAL A 132 12.95 -19.52 -21.51
N GLY A 133 13.56 -20.21 -20.54
CA GLY A 133 15.01 -20.31 -20.40
C GLY A 133 15.65 -19.31 -19.42
N LYS A 134 14.88 -18.76 -18.46
CA LYS A 134 15.36 -17.80 -17.45
C LYS A 134 16.56 -18.31 -16.66
N THR A 135 16.47 -19.52 -16.11
CA THR A 135 17.57 -20.16 -15.37
C THR A 135 18.81 -20.38 -16.23
N CYS A 136 18.63 -20.75 -17.49
CA CYS A 136 19.74 -20.91 -18.42
C CYS A 136 20.41 -19.55 -18.71
N LEU A 137 19.62 -18.50 -18.87
CA LEU A 137 20.12 -17.13 -19.05
C LEU A 137 20.87 -16.63 -17.81
N ALA A 138 20.31 -16.81 -16.60
CA ALA A 138 20.95 -16.42 -15.35
C ALA A 138 22.32 -17.09 -15.19
N LYS A 139 22.38 -18.42 -15.35
CA LYS A 139 23.65 -19.16 -15.27
C LYS A 139 24.66 -18.73 -16.33
N ARG A 140 24.19 -18.44 -17.55
CA ARG A 140 25.05 -17.93 -18.64
C ARG A 140 25.58 -16.54 -18.35
N LEU A 141 24.77 -15.64 -17.78
CA LEU A 141 25.22 -14.30 -17.39
C LEU A 141 26.30 -14.36 -16.30
N ILE A 142 26.07 -15.16 -15.26
CA ILE A 142 26.90 -15.15 -14.05
C ILE A 142 28.18 -15.98 -14.20
N TYR A 143 28.05 -17.21 -14.69
CA TYR A 143 29.14 -18.18 -14.70
C TYR A 143 29.66 -18.49 -16.10
N ASP A 144 29.04 -17.92 -17.14
CA ASP A 144 29.31 -18.23 -18.55
C ASP A 144 29.19 -19.73 -18.89
N VAL A 145 28.20 -20.39 -18.26
CA VAL A 145 27.88 -21.81 -18.52
C VAL A 145 26.44 -21.97 -18.99
N PHE A 146 26.24 -22.89 -19.93
CA PHE A 146 24.91 -23.39 -20.28
C PHE A 146 24.67 -24.71 -19.56
N ILE A 147 23.62 -24.75 -18.74
CA ILE A 147 23.14 -25.99 -18.11
C ILE A 147 21.68 -26.12 -18.49
N GLU A 148 21.37 -27.17 -19.24
CA GLU A 148 19.98 -27.52 -19.56
C GLU A 148 19.30 -28.05 -18.31
N ASN A 149 18.56 -27.18 -17.64
CA ASN A 149 17.80 -27.50 -16.45
C ASN A 149 16.33 -27.78 -16.83
N LYS A 150 15.72 -28.79 -16.20
CA LYS A 150 14.26 -28.88 -16.13
C LYS A 150 13.75 -27.79 -15.20
N SER A 151 12.56 -27.24 -15.48
CA SER A 151 11.90 -26.12 -14.77
C SER A 151 12.33 -25.99 -13.30
N THR A 152 12.85 -24.81 -12.93
CA THR A 152 13.17 -24.45 -11.55
C THR A 152 11.89 -24.46 -10.69
N LYS A 153 12.00 -25.00 -9.47
CA LYS A 153 10.93 -25.00 -8.47
C LYS A 153 11.20 -23.87 -7.48
N GLY A 154 10.26 -22.94 -7.34
CA GLY A 154 10.43 -21.78 -6.44
C GLY A 154 11.30 -20.68 -7.07
N ILE A 155 12.17 -20.07 -6.27
CA ILE A 155 13.02 -18.94 -6.66
C ILE A 155 14.46 -19.22 -6.25
N ASP A 156 15.39 -18.97 -7.16
CA ASP A 156 16.83 -19.01 -6.89
C ASP A 156 17.38 -17.57 -6.89
N ILE A 157 18.15 -17.20 -5.85
CA ILE A 157 18.85 -15.91 -5.78
C ILE A 157 20.34 -16.16 -5.97
N LEU A 158 20.89 -15.65 -7.07
CA LEU A 158 22.30 -15.78 -7.41
C LEU A 158 23.02 -14.44 -7.22
N LYS A 159 24.20 -14.45 -6.60
CA LYS A 159 25.02 -13.24 -6.45
C LYS A 159 25.92 -13.08 -7.68
N TRP A 160 25.91 -11.89 -8.28
CA TRP A 160 26.71 -11.54 -9.44
C TRP A 160 27.39 -10.20 -9.24
N VAL A 161 28.72 -10.17 -9.22
CA VAL A 161 29.48 -8.92 -9.17
C VAL A 161 29.88 -8.54 -10.58
N ILE A 162 29.58 -7.31 -10.98
CA ILE A 162 29.94 -6.75 -12.29
C ILE A 162 30.66 -5.42 -12.13
N THR A 163 31.41 -5.03 -13.15
CA THR A 163 32.09 -3.73 -13.21
C THR A 163 31.11 -2.66 -13.70
N ALA A 164 31.10 -1.52 -13.04
CA ALA A 164 30.37 -0.32 -13.44
C ALA A 164 30.89 0.22 -14.78
N PRO A 165 30.06 0.97 -15.53
CA PRO A 165 30.44 1.56 -16.82
C PRO A 165 31.32 2.82 -16.65
N THR A 166 32.13 2.89 -15.59
CA THR A 166 32.98 4.05 -15.24
C THR A 166 34.47 3.73 -15.43
N ALA A 167 35.29 4.77 -15.59
CA ALA A 167 36.74 4.62 -15.72
C ALA A 167 37.42 4.09 -14.44
N ASP A 168 36.74 4.22 -13.30
CA ASP A 168 37.24 3.87 -11.97
C ASP A 168 36.98 2.40 -11.59
N GLU A 169 36.38 1.60 -12.49
CA GLU A 169 36.09 0.17 -12.32
C GLU A 169 35.30 -0.17 -11.03
N ASP A 170 34.40 0.71 -10.59
CA ASP A 170 33.57 0.46 -9.40
C ASP A 170 32.82 -0.88 -9.51
N GLU A 171 32.69 -1.59 -8.40
CA GLU A 171 31.93 -2.85 -8.37
C GLU A 171 30.44 -2.60 -8.13
N ILE A 172 29.59 -3.28 -8.90
CA ILE A 172 28.14 -3.38 -8.67
C ILE A 172 27.82 -4.80 -8.23
N LYS A 173 27.19 -4.95 -7.07
CA LYS A 173 26.68 -6.23 -6.58
C LYS A 173 25.24 -6.42 -7.06
N LEU A 174 24.99 -7.45 -7.84
CA LEU A 174 23.65 -7.81 -8.30
C LEU A 174 23.15 -9.06 -7.58
N ASN A 175 21.97 -8.94 -6.97
CA ASN A 175 21.18 -10.09 -6.55
C ASN A 175 20.26 -10.48 -7.70
N VAL A 176 20.55 -11.60 -8.36
CA VAL A 176 19.83 -12.09 -9.53
C VAL A 176 18.73 -13.05 -9.09
N TRP A 177 17.48 -12.62 -9.21
CA TRP A 177 16.30 -13.39 -8.84
C TRP A 177 15.79 -14.15 -10.06
N ASP A 178 15.90 -15.47 -10.04
CA ASP A 178 15.37 -16.37 -11.07
C ASP A 178 14.08 -17.02 -10.59
N PHE A 179 12.96 -16.59 -11.18
CA PHE A 179 11.64 -17.14 -10.85
C PHE A 179 11.39 -18.45 -11.59
N GLY A 180 10.96 -19.47 -10.86
CA GLY A 180 10.62 -20.78 -11.39
C GLY A 180 9.57 -20.76 -12.50
N GLY A 181 9.51 -21.84 -13.27
CA GLY A 181 8.68 -21.96 -14.47
C GLY A 181 7.20 -22.27 -14.22
N GLN A 182 6.79 -22.53 -12.97
CA GLN A 182 5.39 -22.74 -12.64
C GLN A 182 4.70 -21.39 -12.54
N GLU A 183 3.55 -21.26 -13.22
CA GLU A 183 2.70 -20.06 -13.21
C GLU A 183 2.69 -19.48 -11.81
N ILE A 184 3.36 -18.35 -11.65
CA ILE A 184 3.48 -17.74 -10.35
C ILE A 184 2.06 -17.42 -9.89
N TYR A 185 1.68 -17.97 -8.74
CA TYR A 185 0.46 -17.60 -8.05
C TYR A 185 0.45 -16.08 -7.95
N HIS A 186 -0.40 -15.42 -8.74
CA HIS A 186 -0.21 -14.04 -9.14
C HIS A 186 -0.18 -13.06 -7.94
N ALA A 187 -0.72 -13.48 -6.81
CA ALA A 187 -0.66 -12.78 -5.54
C ALA A 187 0.70 -12.88 -4.79
N THR A 188 1.53 -13.91 -5.02
CA THR A 188 2.85 -14.03 -4.40
C THR A 188 3.92 -13.13 -5.03
N HIS A 189 3.64 -12.54 -6.20
CA HIS A 189 4.54 -11.55 -6.82
C HIS A 189 4.81 -10.32 -5.97
N GLN A 190 3.86 -9.97 -5.11
CA GLN A 190 3.97 -8.85 -4.18
C GLN A 190 5.14 -8.99 -3.21
N PHE A 191 5.60 -10.21 -2.95
CA PHE A 191 6.72 -10.48 -2.06
C PHE A 191 8.08 -10.17 -2.70
N PHE A 192 8.15 -10.13 -4.03
CA PHE A 192 9.44 -10.18 -4.74
C PHE A 192 9.66 -9.07 -5.76
N LEU A 193 8.58 -8.62 -6.40
CA LEU A 193 8.66 -7.49 -7.31
C LEU A 193 8.75 -6.22 -6.47
N THR A 194 9.87 -5.52 -6.58
CA THR A 194 10.18 -4.35 -5.78
C THR A 194 10.63 -3.20 -6.69
N LYS A 195 10.41 -1.97 -6.22
CA LYS A 195 11.04 -0.78 -6.83
C LYS A 195 12.56 -0.99 -6.92
N ARG A 196 13.26 -0.15 -7.70
CA ARG A 196 14.74 -0.13 -7.75
C ARG A 196 15.38 -1.41 -8.27
N SER A 197 14.65 -2.16 -9.07
CA SER A 197 15.15 -3.37 -9.70
C SER A 197 15.38 -3.14 -11.19
N LEU A 198 16.26 -3.93 -11.80
CA LEU A 198 16.26 -4.11 -13.25
C LEU A 198 15.47 -5.37 -13.57
N TYR A 199 14.45 -5.25 -14.43
CA TYR A 199 13.66 -6.39 -14.88
C TYR A 199 14.14 -6.90 -16.23
N LEU A 200 14.44 -8.19 -16.32
CA LEU A 200 14.63 -8.89 -17.58
C LEU A 200 13.36 -9.69 -17.90
N LEU A 201 12.56 -9.21 -18.85
CA LEU A 201 11.40 -9.96 -19.34
C LEU A 201 11.83 -10.87 -20.47
N VAL A 202 11.94 -12.17 -20.17
CA VAL A 202 12.41 -13.21 -21.07
C VAL A 202 11.23 -13.94 -21.72
N TRP A 203 11.24 -14.09 -23.03
CA TRP A 203 10.29 -14.97 -23.73
C TRP A 203 10.93 -15.68 -24.93
N ASN A 204 10.24 -16.67 -25.47
CA ASN A 204 10.59 -17.33 -26.74
C ASN A 204 9.57 -16.93 -27.80
N ALA A 205 9.97 -16.77 -29.07
CA ALA A 205 9.03 -16.49 -30.16
C ALA A 205 8.26 -17.77 -30.56
N ARG A 206 7.14 -18.04 -29.88
CA ARG A 206 6.26 -19.20 -30.13
C ARG A 206 4.84 -18.72 -30.48
N LYS A 207 4.65 -18.20 -31.71
CA LYS A 207 3.38 -17.85 -32.38
C LYS A 207 2.11 -17.68 -31.52
N SER A 208 1.54 -16.47 -31.64
CA SER A 208 0.15 -16.02 -31.41
C SER A 208 -0.32 -15.72 -29.99
N GLN A 209 0.29 -16.29 -28.93
CA GLN A 209 -0.06 -15.99 -27.53
C GLN A 209 1.01 -15.19 -26.77
N ASP A 210 2.20 -15.03 -27.34
CA ASP A 210 3.33 -14.34 -26.68
C ASP A 210 3.01 -12.88 -26.34
N TYR A 211 2.22 -12.20 -27.17
CA TYR A 211 1.80 -10.82 -26.94
C TYR A 211 1.00 -10.67 -25.64
N GLU A 212 0.05 -11.55 -25.35
CA GLU A 212 -0.75 -11.47 -24.12
C GLU A 212 0.10 -11.72 -22.88
N HIS A 213 1.06 -12.66 -22.96
CA HIS A 213 1.98 -12.96 -21.87
C HIS A 213 2.99 -11.83 -21.63
N ILE A 214 3.52 -11.21 -22.69
CA ILE A 214 4.40 -10.04 -22.57
C ILE A 214 3.64 -8.89 -21.91
N TYR A 215 2.44 -8.57 -22.40
CA TYR A 215 1.60 -7.53 -21.82
C TYR A 215 1.21 -7.82 -20.37
N TYR A 216 0.93 -9.09 -20.04
CA TYR A 216 0.68 -9.52 -18.67
C TYR A 216 1.85 -9.17 -17.76
N TRP A 217 3.07 -9.52 -18.16
CA TRP A 217 4.27 -9.24 -17.37
C TRP A 217 4.58 -7.76 -17.29
N LEU A 218 4.42 -7.01 -18.38
CA LEU A 218 4.63 -5.56 -18.39
C LEU A 218 3.71 -4.84 -17.40
N HIS A 219 2.41 -5.14 -17.40
CA HIS A 219 1.49 -4.57 -16.41
C HIS A 219 1.77 -5.06 -14.98
N THR A 220 2.22 -6.31 -14.83
CA THR A 220 2.63 -6.83 -13.51
C THR A 220 3.85 -6.07 -12.98
N ILE A 221 4.86 -5.81 -13.82
CA ILE A 221 6.03 -5.01 -13.44
C ILE A 221 5.64 -3.55 -13.20
N GLU A 222 4.79 -2.94 -14.02
CA GLU A 222 4.31 -1.57 -13.82
C GLU A 222 3.57 -1.40 -12.48
N ALA A 223 2.78 -2.40 -12.08
CA ALA A 223 2.04 -2.40 -10.83
C ALA A 223 2.98 -2.44 -9.60
N PHE A 224 4.02 -3.29 -9.62
CA PHE A 224 4.85 -3.56 -8.44
C PHE A 224 6.28 -2.98 -8.50
N GLY A 225 6.91 -3.01 -9.66
CA GLY A 225 8.22 -2.40 -9.93
C GLY A 225 8.16 -0.88 -10.14
N VAL A 226 6.95 -0.33 -10.34
CA VAL A 226 6.68 1.11 -10.55
C VAL A 226 7.49 1.63 -11.74
N ASP A 227 8.52 2.44 -11.51
CA ASP A 227 9.33 3.09 -12.55
C ASP A 227 10.61 2.29 -12.89
N SER A 228 10.70 1.05 -12.39
CA SER A 228 11.88 0.21 -12.58
C SER A 228 12.09 -0.13 -14.07
N PRO A 229 13.34 -0.02 -14.58
CA PRO A 229 13.64 -0.28 -15.97
C PRO A 229 13.38 -1.73 -16.37
N ILE A 230 12.89 -1.91 -17.60
CA ILE A 230 12.61 -3.20 -18.22
C ILE A 230 13.48 -3.39 -19.45
N VAL A 231 14.22 -4.49 -19.49
CA VAL A 231 14.92 -4.98 -20.67
C VAL A 231 14.17 -6.20 -21.19
N LEU A 232 13.73 -6.11 -22.43
CA LEU A 232 13.06 -7.19 -23.13
C LEU A 232 14.11 -8.14 -23.72
N VAL A 233 13.98 -9.44 -23.45
CA VAL A 233 14.94 -10.45 -23.87
C VAL A 233 14.24 -11.55 -24.66
N LEU A 234 14.53 -11.61 -25.96
CA LEU A 234 14.10 -12.72 -26.80
C LEU A 234 15.12 -13.85 -26.68
N SER A 235 14.71 -14.91 -26.00
CA SER A 235 15.46 -16.14 -25.85
C SER A 235 15.39 -16.95 -27.15
N LYS A 236 16.56 -17.47 -27.56
CA LYS A 236 16.83 -18.20 -28.81
C LYS A 236 16.90 -17.33 -30.07
N TRP A 237 18.12 -16.91 -30.39
CA TRP A 237 18.46 -16.07 -31.54
C TRP A 237 17.95 -16.59 -32.90
N ASN A 238 17.79 -17.91 -33.07
CA ASN A 238 17.47 -18.53 -34.36
C ASN A 238 15.97 -18.81 -34.60
N GLU A 239 15.08 -18.52 -33.64
CA GLU A 239 13.62 -18.61 -33.86
C GLU A 239 13.13 -17.39 -34.69
N ARG A 240 11.96 -17.50 -35.34
CA ARG A 240 11.45 -16.42 -36.22
C ARG A 240 11.37 -15.10 -35.45
N ASP A 241 11.75 -14.00 -36.10
CA ASP A 241 11.55 -12.66 -35.56
C ASP A 241 10.07 -12.44 -35.21
N ASP A 242 9.81 -12.21 -33.92
CA ASP A 242 8.54 -11.65 -33.48
C ASP A 242 8.46 -10.21 -33.99
N ASP A 243 7.43 -9.90 -34.77
CA ASP A 243 7.09 -8.56 -35.24
C ASP A 243 6.43 -7.76 -34.11
N LEU A 244 7.15 -7.59 -33.00
CA LEU A 244 6.71 -6.79 -31.87
C LEU A 244 6.79 -5.30 -32.24
N ASN A 245 5.65 -4.63 -32.19
CA ASN A 245 5.55 -3.18 -32.33
C ASN A 245 6.15 -2.48 -31.11
N MET A 246 7.48 -2.38 -31.10
CA MET A 246 8.27 -1.75 -30.03
C MET A 246 7.92 -0.27 -29.83
N LYS A 247 7.42 0.41 -30.87
CA LYS A 247 6.99 1.81 -30.77
C LYS A 247 5.77 1.92 -29.86
N GLU A 248 4.74 1.11 -30.12
CA GLU A 248 3.52 1.07 -29.29
C GLU A 248 3.82 0.60 -27.86
N LEU A 249 4.69 -0.41 -27.72
CA LEU A 249 5.09 -0.89 -26.39
C LEU A 249 5.80 0.18 -25.58
N ARG A 250 6.73 0.95 -26.16
CA ARG A 250 7.42 2.04 -25.46
C ARG A 250 6.51 3.24 -25.18
N GLU A 251 5.53 3.52 -26.04
CA GLU A 251 4.52 4.56 -25.78
C GLU A 251 3.65 4.20 -24.58
N LYS A 252 3.28 2.92 -24.42
CA LYS A 252 2.50 2.43 -23.28
C LYS A 252 3.34 2.21 -22.02
N PHE A 253 4.56 1.70 -22.18
CA PHE A 253 5.48 1.35 -21.10
C PHE A 253 6.84 2.06 -21.31
N PRO A 254 6.96 3.33 -20.89
CA PRO A 254 8.17 4.13 -21.09
C PRO A 254 9.42 3.57 -20.41
N GLN A 255 9.24 2.70 -19.40
CA GLN A 255 10.32 2.00 -18.69
C GLN A 255 11.06 0.95 -19.53
N ILE A 256 10.56 0.60 -20.72
CA ILE A 256 11.22 -0.35 -21.63
C ILE A 256 12.45 0.30 -22.26
N ILE A 257 13.63 -0.17 -21.86
CA ILE A 257 14.92 0.30 -22.38
C ILE A 257 15.14 -0.20 -23.80
N GLY A 258 14.91 -1.49 -24.06
CA GLY A 258 15.20 -2.08 -25.36
C GLY A 258 14.85 -3.56 -25.45
N LEU A 259 14.97 -4.09 -26.66
CA LEU A 259 14.79 -5.50 -27.00
C LEU A 259 16.13 -6.07 -27.46
N TYR A 260 16.58 -7.11 -26.77
CA TYR A 260 17.83 -7.81 -27.07
C TYR A 260 17.54 -9.28 -27.34
N LYS A 261 18.08 -9.77 -28.46
CA LYS A 261 18.02 -11.18 -28.80
C LYS A 261 19.23 -11.86 -28.18
N ILE A 262 19.04 -13.03 -27.60
CA ILE A 262 20.13 -13.82 -27.01
C ILE A 262 19.98 -15.29 -27.35
N ASP A 263 21.07 -16.02 -27.24
CA ASP A 263 21.06 -17.47 -27.22
C ASP A 263 21.97 -17.96 -26.10
N SER A 264 21.37 -18.57 -25.08
CA SER A 264 22.11 -19.05 -23.91
C SER A 264 22.99 -20.27 -24.23
N TYR A 265 22.73 -20.99 -25.32
CA TYR A 265 23.50 -22.17 -25.72
C TYR A 265 24.82 -21.76 -26.38
N ASP A 266 24.77 -20.93 -27.44
CA ASP A 266 25.96 -20.50 -28.18
C ASP A 266 26.58 -19.18 -27.68
N GLY A 267 25.90 -18.48 -26.75
CA GLY A 267 26.38 -17.26 -26.10
C GLY A 267 26.17 -15.98 -26.90
N LYS A 268 25.51 -16.03 -28.07
CA LYS A 268 25.25 -14.83 -28.88
C LYS A 268 24.39 -13.82 -28.12
N GLY A 269 24.75 -12.54 -28.23
CA GLY A 269 24.04 -11.42 -27.62
C GLY A 269 24.26 -11.28 -26.10
N ILE A 270 24.89 -12.26 -25.43
CA ILE A 270 25.10 -12.23 -23.98
C ILE A 270 26.04 -11.09 -23.56
N SER A 271 27.11 -10.82 -24.32
CA SER A 271 28.04 -9.71 -24.00
C SER A 271 27.32 -8.36 -24.04
N THR A 272 26.57 -8.09 -25.10
CA THR A 272 25.76 -6.87 -25.24
C THR A 272 24.71 -6.76 -24.14
N LEU A 273 24.08 -7.88 -23.75
CA LEU A 273 23.15 -7.89 -22.63
C LEU A 273 23.84 -7.54 -21.29
N LYS A 274 25.07 -8.04 -21.06
CA LYS A 274 25.86 -7.68 -19.87
C LYS A 274 26.17 -6.19 -19.81
N ASP A 275 26.57 -5.60 -20.95
CA ASP A 275 26.88 -4.17 -21.04
C ASP A 275 25.66 -3.32 -20.68
N ILE A 276 24.50 -3.67 -21.23
CA ILE A 276 23.23 -2.97 -20.96
C ILE A 276 22.78 -3.17 -19.51
N ILE A 277 22.97 -4.35 -18.92
CA ILE A 277 22.69 -4.58 -17.51
C ILE A 277 23.59 -3.70 -16.63
N SER A 278 24.89 -3.63 -16.92
CA SER A 278 25.82 -2.76 -16.19
C SER A 278 25.42 -1.29 -16.30
N GLU A 279 25.20 -0.80 -17.52
CA GLU A 279 24.79 0.58 -17.77
C GLU A 279 23.47 0.92 -17.07
N THR A 280 22.46 0.07 -17.22
CA THR A 280 21.14 0.31 -16.64
C THR A 280 21.17 0.28 -15.12
N THR A 281 21.82 -0.73 -14.53
CA THR A 281 21.85 -0.88 -13.07
C THR A 281 22.59 0.28 -12.41
N TRP A 282 23.66 0.78 -13.03
CA TRP A 282 24.40 1.94 -12.54
C TRP A 282 23.57 3.23 -12.48
N HIS A 283 22.56 3.37 -13.35
CA HIS A 283 21.66 4.52 -13.37
C HIS A 283 20.42 4.34 -12.48
N LEU A 284 20.31 3.24 -11.73
CA LEU A 284 19.20 3.07 -10.80
C LEU A 284 19.26 4.15 -9.69
N PRO A 285 18.11 4.64 -9.18
CA PRO A 285 18.08 5.82 -8.30
C PRO A 285 18.84 5.72 -6.97
N HIS A 286 19.15 4.49 -6.54
CA HIS A 286 19.79 4.19 -5.26
C HIS A 286 21.29 3.88 -5.38
N MET A 287 21.82 3.85 -6.61
CA MET A 287 23.26 3.74 -6.81
C MET A 287 23.94 4.98 -6.27
N LYS A 288 25.13 4.81 -5.66
CA LYS A 288 25.90 5.88 -5.02
C LYS A 288 25.18 6.57 -3.85
N THR A 289 24.13 5.95 -3.31
CA THR A 289 23.48 6.49 -2.12
C THR A 289 24.42 6.35 -0.93
N PRO A 290 24.66 7.45 -0.18
CA PRO A 290 25.52 7.41 0.98
C PRO A 290 24.86 6.64 2.13
N TRP A 291 25.60 5.72 2.74
CA TRP A 291 25.18 4.97 3.92
C TRP A 291 25.71 5.57 5.22
N ILE A 292 24.88 5.50 6.25
CA ILE A 292 25.28 5.77 7.63
C ILE A 292 26.09 4.57 8.13
N GLU A 293 27.25 4.82 8.73
CA GLU A 293 28.21 3.77 9.12
C GLU A 293 27.59 2.74 10.07
N SER A 294 26.83 3.20 11.08
CA SER A 294 26.18 2.31 12.04
C SER A 294 25.11 1.42 11.38
N TRP A 295 24.36 1.96 10.42
CA TRP A 295 23.35 1.20 9.65
C TRP A 295 24.01 0.12 8.81
N PHE A 296 25.17 0.43 8.22
CA PHE A 296 25.96 -0.54 7.45
C PHE A 296 26.48 -1.68 8.32
N LYS A 297 26.96 -1.38 9.54
CA LYS A 297 27.40 -2.40 10.50
C LYS A 297 26.26 -3.31 10.94
N VAL A 298 25.10 -2.73 11.30
CA VAL A 298 23.90 -3.50 11.64
C VAL A 298 23.53 -4.44 10.50
N ARG A 299 23.42 -3.91 9.27
CA ARG A 299 23.13 -4.71 8.07
C ARG A 299 24.12 -5.87 7.89
N GLY A 300 25.42 -5.59 7.98
CA GLY A 300 26.45 -6.61 7.84
C GLY A 300 26.35 -7.73 8.87
N ARG A 301 25.94 -7.42 10.10
CA ARG A 301 25.71 -8.43 11.15
C ARG A 301 24.47 -9.28 10.87
N LEU A 302 23.39 -8.67 10.39
CA LEU A 302 22.17 -9.40 10.02
C LEU A 302 22.41 -10.37 8.86
N GLU A 303 23.19 -9.95 7.85
CA GLU A 303 23.53 -10.81 6.70
C GLU A 303 24.47 -11.97 7.06
N GLN A 304 25.29 -11.82 8.12
CA GLN A 304 26.25 -12.84 8.58
C GLN A 304 25.67 -13.78 9.64
N ASP A 305 24.50 -13.46 10.20
CA ASP A 305 23.89 -14.20 11.30
C ASP A 305 23.60 -15.67 10.93
N GLY A 306 23.20 -15.92 9.68
CA GLY A 306 22.95 -17.25 9.13
C GLY A 306 21.63 -17.89 9.57
N ARG A 307 20.89 -17.30 10.52
CA ARG A 307 19.51 -17.70 10.83
C ARG A 307 18.52 -17.14 9.81
N GLU A 308 17.37 -17.80 9.69
CA GLU A 308 16.29 -17.40 8.78
C GLU A 308 15.46 -16.23 9.30
N TRP A 309 15.37 -16.09 10.62
CA TRP A 309 14.64 -15.03 11.32
C TRP A 309 15.18 -14.83 12.75
N ILE A 310 14.91 -13.66 13.32
CA ILE A 310 15.22 -13.29 14.71
C ILE A 310 14.04 -12.61 15.38
N GLY A 311 14.04 -12.57 16.71
CA GLY A 311 13.07 -11.79 17.47
C GLY A 311 13.32 -10.28 17.34
N TYR A 312 12.27 -9.46 17.36
CA TYR A 312 12.44 -8.01 17.26
C TYR A 312 13.29 -7.42 18.40
N THR A 313 13.18 -7.93 19.62
CA THR A 313 14.03 -7.52 20.75
C THR A 313 15.52 -7.81 20.50
N GLU A 314 15.83 -8.89 19.78
CA GLU A 314 17.22 -9.21 19.40
C GLU A 314 17.72 -8.26 18.31
N PHE A 315 16.86 -7.92 17.34
CA PHE A 315 17.15 -6.88 16.36
C PHE A 315 17.44 -5.52 17.03
N GLU A 316 16.63 -5.13 18.03
CA GLU A 316 16.86 -3.91 18.83
C GLU A 316 18.22 -3.95 19.53
N GLN A 317 18.58 -5.08 20.15
CA GLN A 317 19.88 -5.26 20.81
C GLN A 317 21.06 -5.14 19.83
N ILE A 318 20.92 -5.66 18.61
CA ILE A 318 21.93 -5.50 17.56
C ILE A 318 22.09 -4.00 17.23
N CYS A 319 20.99 -3.28 17.05
CA CYS A 319 21.01 -1.83 16.77
C CYS A 319 21.62 -1.03 17.93
N GLU A 320 21.21 -1.29 19.17
CA GLU A 320 21.75 -0.65 20.37
C GLU A 320 23.26 -0.89 20.51
N SER A 321 23.74 -2.08 20.17
CA SER A 321 25.17 -2.41 20.22
C SER A 321 26.01 -1.64 19.20
N GLU A 322 25.40 -1.14 18.12
CA GLU A 322 26.03 -0.26 17.14
C GLU A 322 25.75 1.23 17.43
N GLY A 323 25.16 1.55 18.59
CA GLY A 323 24.94 2.91 19.09
C GLY A 323 23.66 3.59 18.60
N LEU A 324 22.70 2.85 18.04
CA LEU A 324 21.42 3.41 17.61
C LEU A 324 20.46 3.51 18.79
N ASP A 325 19.75 4.64 18.88
CA ASP A 325 18.61 4.77 19.78
C ASP A 325 17.34 4.13 19.19
N LYS A 326 16.24 4.16 19.96
CA LYS A 326 14.97 3.57 19.53
C LYS A 326 14.40 4.22 18.26
N LYS A 327 14.51 5.54 18.12
CA LYS A 327 14.00 6.26 16.96
C LYS A 327 14.80 5.91 15.70
N GLN A 328 16.13 5.87 15.83
CA GLN A 328 17.03 5.50 14.75
C GLN A 328 16.84 4.04 14.34
N THR A 329 16.62 3.15 15.31
CA THR A 329 16.27 1.74 15.09
C THR A 329 14.95 1.62 14.31
N ASP A 330 13.96 2.43 14.68
CA ASP A 330 12.67 2.41 13.99
C ASP A 330 12.77 2.93 12.55
N ILE A 331 13.60 3.93 12.27
CA ILE A 331 13.87 4.38 10.90
C ILE A 331 14.62 3.31 10.10
N LEU A 332 15.66 2.72 10.71
CA LEU A 332 16.49 1.71 10.05
C LEU A 332 15.72 0.43 9.72
N ASP A 333 14.88 -0.10 10.61
CA ASP A 333 14.13 -1.33 10.32
C ASP A 333 13.12 -1.13 9.19
N GLU A 334 12.44 0.01 9.10
CA GLU A 334 11.59 0.32 7.94
C GLU A 334 12.43 0.50 6.68
N TYR A 335 13.60 1.15 6.77
CA TYR A 335 14.51 1.29 5.64
C TYR A 335 15.04 -0.06 5.12
N LEU A 336 15.49 -0.96 6.02
CA LEU A 336 15.95 -2.30 5.65
C LEU A 336 14.82 -3.17 5.12
N HIS A 337 13.59 -2.99 5.63
CA HIS A 337 12.40 -3.64 5.11
C HIS A 337 12.10 -3.22 3.66
N ASP A 338 12.12 -1.92 3.39
CA ASP A 338 11.85 -1.39 2.04
C ASP A 338 12.93 -1.78 1.03
N LEU A 339 14.20 -1.87 1.47
CA LEU A 339 15.28 -2.43 0.66
C LEU A 339 15.12 -3.95 0.43
N GLY A 340 14.30 -4.63 1.24
CA GLY A 340 14.11 -6.07 1.22
C GLY A 340 15.34 -6.85 1.72
N VAL A 341 16.17 -6.21 2.56
CA VAL A 341 17.25 -6.88 3.30
C VAL A 341 16.64 -7.75 4.39
N ILE A 342 15.61 -7.24 5.06
CA ILE A 342 14.79 -7.97 6.03
C ILE A 342 13.31 -7.87 5.63
N ILE A 343 12.47 -8.75 6.17
CA ILE A 343 11.02 -8.60 6.10
C ILE A 343 10.48 -8.48 7.53
N HIS A 344 9.84 -7.36 7.84
CA HIS A 344 9.24 -7.13 9.14
C HIS A 344 7.95 -6.32 9.03
N PHE A 345 6.89 -6.80 9.70
CA PHE A 345 5.56 -6.18 9.66
C PHE A 345 5.15 -5.67 11.04
N ARG A 346 5.47 -4.40 11.32
CA ARG A 346 5.15 -3.74 12.60
C ARG A 346 3.66 -3.57 12.86
N ASP A 347 2.89 -3.39 11.79
CA ASP A 347 1.45 -3.14 11.83
C ASP A 347 0.63 -4.40 12.17
N ARG A 348 1.25 -5.58 12.26
CA ARG A 348 0.56 -6.84 12.54
C ARG A 348 1.00 -7.40 13.89
N LEU A 349 0.07 -7.47 14.84
CA LEU A 349 0.33 -8.00 16.20
C LEU A 349 1.00 -9.38 16.20
N GLU A 350 0.66 -10.24 15.25
CA GLU A 350 1.22 -11.59 15.12
C GLU A 350 2.65 -11.60 14.56
N LEU A 351 3.01 -10.60 13.76
CA LEU A 351 4.28 -10.54 13.02
C LEU A 351 5.29 -9.53 13.59
N ARG A 352 4.84 -8.53 14.36
CA ARG A 352 5.65 -7.41 14.89
C ARG A 352 6.85 -7.79 15.74
N ASN A 353 6.93 -9.05 16.17
CA ASN A 353 8.00 -9.57 17.00
C ASN A 353 8.95 -10.49 16.22
N MET A 354 8.77 -10.61 14.90
CA MET A 354 9.53 -11.49 14.03
C MET A 354 10.12 -10.69 12.88
N VAL A 355 11.45 -10.63 12.86
CA VAL A 355 12.21 -10.06 11.75
C VAL A 355 12.75 -11.22 10.92
N ILE A 356 12.25 -11.37 9.69
CA ILE A 356 12.73 -12.37 8.75
C ILE A 356 14.03 -11.84 8.13
N LEU A 357 15.13 -12.57 8.31
CA LEU A 357 16.43 -12.25 7.73
C LEU A 357 16.62 -12.86 6.34
N ASN A 358 15.95 -13.98 6.08
CA ASN A 358 15.97 -14.64 4.79
C ASN A 358 14.57 -14.63 4.13
N PRO A 359 14.30 -13.68 3.21
CA PRO A 359 13.08 -13.66 2.42
C PRO A 359 12.81 -14.97 1.65
N GLU A 360 13.85 -15.68 1.21
CA GLU A 360 13.73 -16.94 0.47
C GLU A 360 13.13 -18.05 1.33
N TRP A 361 13.46 -18.09 2.62
CA TRP A 361 12.88 -19.05 3.56
C TRP A 361 11.38 -18.81 3.75
N ALA A 362 10.97 -17.56 4.00
CA ALA A 362 9.54 -17.24 4.20
C ALA A 362 8.70 -17.59 2.97
N THR A 363 9.28 -17.38 1.80
CA THR A 363 8.60 -17.60 0.52
C THR A 363 8.53 -19.07 0.13
N LYS A 364 9.60 -19.85 0.36
CA LYS A 364 9.56 -21.32 0.27
C LYS A 364 8.47 -21.91 1.16
N ALA A 365 8.19 -21.32 2.32
CA ALA A 365 7.08 -21.76 3.18
C ALA A 365 5.73 -21.64 2.46
N VAL A 366 5.46 -20.49 1.82
CA VAL A 366 4.24 -20.24 1.06
C VAL A 366 4.14 -21.18 -0.14
N TYR A 367 5.22 -21.37 -0.90
CA TYR A 367 5.25 -22.29 -2.04
C TYR A 367 4.94 -23.73 -1.65
N LYS A 368 5.48 -24.20 -0.52
CA LYS A 368 5.18 -25.56 -0.03
C LYS A 368 3.69 -25.78 0.17
N ILE A 369 2.95 -24.79 0.68
CA ILE A 369 1.49 -24.88 0.79
C ILE A 369 0.84 -24.89 -0.60
N LEU A 370 1.23 -23.96 -1.45
CA LEU A 370 0.61 -23.82 -2.77
C LEU A 370 0.84 -25.05 -3.67
N ASP A 371 1.97 -25.72 -3.55
CA ASP A 371 2.31 -26.93 -4.32
C ASP A 371 1.80 -28.24 -3.69
N THR A 372 1.15 -28.18 -2.52
CA THR A 372 0.66 -29.38 -1.83
C THR A 372 -0.65 -29.87 -2.46
N GLN A 373 -0.57 -31.03 -3.13
CA GLN A 373 -1.70 -31.63 -3.85
C GLN A 373 -2.92 -31.93 -2.96
N SER A 374 -2.73 -32.36 -1.72
CA SER A 374 -3.86 -32.66 -0.80
C SER A 374 -4.73 -31.44 -0.49
N ILE A 375 -4.13 -30.23 -0.47
CA ILE A 375 -4.85 -28.97 -0.26
C ILE A 375 -5.65 -28.63 -1.52
N LEU A 376 -5.05 -28.80 -2.70
CA LEU A 376 -5.72 -28.61 -3.98
C LEU A 376 -6.92 -29.54 -4.13
N ASP A 377 -6.77 -30.82 -3.76
CA ASP A 377 -7.84 -31.83 -3.83
C ASP A 377 -9.01 -31.48 -2.88
N ARG A 378 -8.74 -30.76 -1.78
CA ARG A 378 -9.76 -30.22 -0.86
C ARG A 378 -10.25 -28.81 -1.23
N GLY A 379 -9.97 -28.35 -2.46
CA GLY A 379 -10.43 -27.04 -2.94
C GLY A 379 -9.84 -25.87 -2.18
N GLY A 380 -8.59 -25.98 -1.72
CA GLY A 380 -7.87 -24.92 -1.03
C GLY A 380 -7.95 -24.95 0.49
N ILE A 381 -8.54 -25.97 1.10
CA ILE A 381 -8.62 -26.10 2.57
C ILE A 381 -7.34 -26.72 3.12
N LEU A 382 -6.57 -25.89 3.82
CA LEU A 382 -5.37 -26.27 4.57
C LEU A 382 -5.74 -26.59 6.02
N LEU A 383 -5.48 -27.82 6.45
CA LEU A 383 -5.72 -28.25 7.83
C LEU A 383 -4.51 -27.92 8.70
N HIS A 384 -4.71 -27.46 9.94
CA HIS A 384 -3.56 -27.20 10.83
C HIS A 384 -2.81 -28.49 11.19
N SER A 385 -3.50 -29.64 11.17
CA SER A 385 -2.91 -30.95 11.49
C SER A 385 -1.91 -31.47 10.47
N GLU A 386 -1.89 -30.94 9.24
CA GLU A 386 -0.92 -31.32 8.19
C GLU A 386 0.26 -30.34 8.08
N LEU A 387 0.25 -29.23 8.83
CA LEU A 387 1.31 -28.21 8.76
C LEU A 387 2.69 -28.81 9.06
N ASP A 388 2.79 -29.71 10.03
CA ASP A 388 4.06 -30.40 10.33
C ASP A 388 4.61 -31.24 9.17
N GLN A 389 3.73 -31.76 8.32
CA GLN A 389 4.12 -32.59 7.17
C GLN A 389 4.56 -31.72 5.99
N ILE A 390 3.92 -30.56 5.82
CA ILE A 390 4.24 -29.59 4.76
C ILE A 390 5.51 -28.81 5.13
N TRP A 391 5.53 -28.29 6.35
CA TRP A 391 6.61 -27.53 6.95
C TRP A 391 7.36 -28.42 7.94
N TYR A 392 8.30 -29.21 7.42
CA TYR A 392 9.19 -30.03 8.24
C TYR A 392 9.78 -29.23 9.40
N SER A 393 9.58 -29.72 10.62
CA SER A 393 9.95 -29.03 11.88
C SER A 393 11.42 -28.66 11.97
N ASP A 394 12.29 -29.39 11.26
CA ASP A 394 13.73 -29.14 11.22
C ASP A 394 14.10 -27.85 10.46
N ILE A 395 13.23 -27.41 9.55
CA ILE A 395 13.40 -26.19 8.74
C ILE A 395 12.47 -25.08 9.24
N TYR A 396 11.28 -25.45 9.70
CA TYR A 396 10.24 -24.53 10.15
C TYR A 396 9.75 -24.96 11.54
N PRO A 397 10.27 -24.35 12.61
CA PRO A 397 9.78 -24.57 13.97
C PRO A 397 8.27 -24.32 14.13
N ARG A 398 7.60 -25.15 14.93
CA ARG A 398 6.13 -25.12 15.13
C ARG A 398 5.60 -23.79 15.66
N ASP A 399 6.38 -23.10 16.48
CA ASP A 399 6.04 -21.79 17.05
C ASP A 399 5.95 -20.66 16.02
N ILE A 400 6.42 -20.93 14.79
CA ILE A 400 6.38 -19.98 13.67
C ILE A 400 5.19 -20.24 12.74
N PHE A 401 4.53 -21.40 12.82
CA PHE A 401 3.45 -21.73 11.88
C PHE A 401 2.33 -20.69 11.87
N SER A 402 1.92 -20.20 13.04
CA SER A 402 0.93 -19.12 13.14
C SER A 402 1.41 -17.83 12.47
N LYS A 403 2.70 -17.49 12.63
CA LYS A 403 3.30 -16.31 11.98
C LYS A 403 3.37 -16.46 10.47
N LEU A 404 3.69 -17.64 9.95
CA LEU A 404 3.69 -17.90 8.50
C LEU A 404 2.27 -17.86 7.90
N LEU A 405 1.27 -18.31 8.64
CA LEU A 405 -0.14 -18.17 8.25
C LEU A 405 -0.59 -16.71 8.30
N GLY A 406 -0.21 -15.97 9.34
CA GLY A 406 -0.43 -14.53 9.45
C GLY A 406 0.26 -13.75 8.32
N LEU A 407 1.44 -14.19 7.88
CA LEU A 407 2.13 -13.69 6.69
C LEU A 407 1.27 -13.92 5.44
N MET A 408 0.79 -15.15 5.20
CA MET A 408 -0.10 -15.43 4.08
C MET A 408 -1.38 -14.59 4.09
N ASN A 409 -1.92 -14.28 5.27
CA ASN A 409 -3.06 -13.38 5.41
C ASN A 409 -2.72 -11.92 5.10
N LYS A 410 -1.57 -11.42 5.59
CA LYS A 410 -1.06 -10.07 5.30
C LYS A 410 -0.94 -9.84 3.79
N PHE A 411 -0.58 -10.87 3.03
CA PHE A 411 -0.48 -10.86 1.58
C PHE A 411 -1.74 -11.30 0.84
N GLU A 412 -2.87 -11.36 1.54
CA GLU A 412 -4.20 -11.62 0.94
C GLU A 412 -4.26 -12.96 0.18
N LEU A 413 -3.51 -13.98 0.63
CA LEU A 413 -3.47 -15.32 0.04
C LEU A 413 -4.42 -16.31 0.72
N ALA A 414 -4.54 -16.17 2.05
CA ALA A 414 -5.29 -17.09 2.89
C ALA A 414 -5.92 -16.39 4.09
N TYR A 415 -6.96 -17.00 4.64
CA TYR A 415 -7.58 -16.57 5.89
C TYR A 415 -7.99 -17.77 6.74
N GLU A 416 -8.09 -17.55 8.05
CA GLU A 416 -8.52 -18.56 9.01
C GLU A 416 -10.02 -18.83 8.87
N LEU A 417 -10.41 -20.10 8.83
CA LEU A 417 -11.81 -20.50 8.77
C LEU A 417 -12.44 -20.44 10.18
N PRO A 418 -13.78 -20.32 10.29
CA PRO A 418 -14.47 -20.19 11.59
C PRO A 418 -14.22 -21.34 12.58
N ASP A 419 -13.75 -22.50 12.11
CA ASP A 419 -13.41 -23.65 12.95
C ASP A 419 -12.12 -23.48 13.77
N LYS A 420 -11.31 -22.45 13.45
CA LYS A 420 -9.98 -22.17 14.05
C LYS A 420 -8.98 -23.33 13.96
N LYS A 421 -9.19 -24.23 13.02
CA LYS A 421 -8.38 -25.44 12.78
C LYS A 421 -7.95 -25.58 11.33
N SER A 422 -8.44 -24.69 10.47
CA SER A 422 -8.11 -24.69 9.06
C SER A 422 -7.99 -23.27 8.52
N HIS A 423 -7.33 -23.16 7.37
CA HIS A 423 -7.26 -21.95 6.57
C HIS A 423 -7.78 -22.25 5.18
N LEU A 424 -8.42 -21.25 4.54
CA LEU A 424 -8.70 -21.31 3.12
C LEU A 424 -7.61 -20.58 2.35
N VAL A 425 -6.95 -21.28 1.42
CA VAL A 425 -5.95 -20.73 0.50
C VAL A 425 -6.66 -20.40 -0.82
N ALA A 426 -6.96 -19.13 -1.05
CA ALA A 426 -7.85 -18.71 -2.12
C ALA A 426 -7.32 -19.04 -3.53
N GLU A 427 -6.00 -19.01 -3.72
CA GLU A 427 -5.34 -19.38 -4.98
C GLU A 427 -5.57 -20.85 -5.38
N LEU A 428 -5.88 -21.72 -4.42
CA LEU A 428 -6.13 -23.14 -4.64
C LEU A 428 -7.61 -23.48 -4.80
N LEU A 429 -8.50 -22.48 -4.79
CA LEU A 429 -9.93 -22.68 -5.04
C LEU A 429 -10.19 -23.32 -6.41
N PRO A 430 -11.22 -24.15 -6.57
CA PRO A 430 -11.58 -24.71 -7.87
C PRO A 430 -11.97 -23.61 -8.86
N LYS A 431 -11.70 -23.81 -10.15
CA LYS A 431 -12.20 -22.91 -11.22
C LYS A 431 -13.69 -23.07 -11.46
N THR A 432 -14.21 -24.27 -11.23
CA THR A 432 -15.61 -24.61 -11.46
C THR A 432 -16.52 -23.87 -10.48
N GLU A 433 -17.53 -23.19 -11.03
CA GLU A 433 -18.59 -22.54 -10.27
C GLU A 433 -19.45 -23.61 -9.56
N PRO A 434 -19.63 -23.51 -8.24
CA PRO A 434 -20.50 -24.42 -7.50
C PRO A 434 -21.98 -24.13 -7.81
N GLU A 435 -22.85 -25.11 -7.61
CA GLU A 435 -24.29 -24.89 -7.68
C GLU A 435 -24.80 -24.13 -6.45
N PHE A 436 -25.59 -23.08 -6.68
CA PHE A 436 -26.29 -22.33 -5.63
C PHE A 436 -27.57 -21.68 -6.17
N GLY A 437 -28.52 -21.38 -5.28
CA GLY A 437 -29.73 -20.64 -5.65
C GLY A 437 -29.46 -19.14 -5.75
N TRP A 438 -29.86 -18.51 -6.85
CA TRP A 438 -29.79 -17.06 -7.05
C TRP A 438 -31.13 -16.51 -7.55
N ASP A 439 -31.58 -15.39 -6.97
CA ASP A 439 -32.77 -14.68 -7.42
C ASP A 439 -32.36 -13.66 -8.50
N GLU A 440 -32.77 -13.88 -9.75
CA GLU A 440 -32.48 -12.97 -10.87
C GLU A 440 -33.38 -11.72 -10.88
N THR A 441 -34.41 -11.65 -10.04
CA THR A 441 -35.30 -10.49 -9.96
C THR A 441 -34.67 -9.33 -9.18
N ASN A 442 -35.00 -8.10 -9.56
CA ASN A 442 -34.64 -6.88 -8.85
C ASN A 442 -33.14 -6.80 -8.43
N ASN A 443 -32.21 -7.15 -9.32
CA ASN A 443 -30.78 -7.07 -9.01
C ASN A 443 -30.22 -5.67 -9.30
N LEU A 444 -29.52 -5.07 -8.33
CA LEU A 444 -28.60 -3.97 -8.62
C LEU A 444 -27.36 -4.57 -9.29
N ARG A 445 -26.95 -4.05 -10.45
CA ARG A 445 -25.78 -4.55 -11.18
C ARG A 445 -24.72 -3.48 -11.32
N PHE A 446 -23.47 -3.83 -11.06
CA PHE A 446 -22.33 -2.93 -11.20
C PHE A 446 -21.18 -3.67 -11.88
N TYR A 447 -20.49 -3.01 -12.79
CA TYR A 447 -19.42 -3.62 -13.56
C TYR A 447 -18.11 -2.86 -13.38
N TYR A 448 -17.03 -3.63 -13.27
CA TYR A 448 -15.68 -3.12 -13.43
C TYR A 448 -15.11 -3.67 -14.73
N HIS A 449 -14.80 -2.80 -15.67
CA HIS A 449 -14.13 -3.15 -16.92
C HIS A 449 -12.66 -2.76 -16.83
N TYR A 450 -11.77 -3.72 -17.11
CA TYR A 450 -10.33 -3.54 -17.05
C TYR A 450 -9.76 -3.52 -18.46
N ASP A 451 -8.87 -2.57 -18.74
CA ASP A 451 -8.08 -2.61 -19.98
C ASP A 451 -7.19 -3.89 -20.02
N PHE A 452 -6.76 -4.32 -18.83
CA PHE A 452 -6.07 -5.57 -18.55
C PHE A 452 -6.51 -6.11 -17.19
N LEU A 453 -7.09 -7.31 -17.13
CA LEU A 453 -7.58 -7.89 -15.88
C LEU A 453 -6.45 -8.69 -15.19
N PRO A 454 -5.88 -8.22 -14.07
CA PRO A 454 -4.83 -8.95 -13.38
C PRO A 454 -5.41 -10.24 -12.79
N ALA A 455 -4.64 -11.31 -12.89
CA ALA A 455 -4.99 -12.56 -12.22
C ALA A 455 -4.84 -12.40 -10.69
N GLY A 456 -5.68 -13.11 -9.93
CA GLY A 456 -5.71 -13.04 -8.47
C GLY A 456 -6.54 -11.90 -7.86
N VAL A 457 -7.14 -10.99 -8.67
CA VAL A 457 -8.02 -9.93 -8.13
C VAL A 457 -9.19 -10.50 -7.34
N ILE A 458 -9.81 -11.59 -7.84
CA ILE A 458 -10.93 -12.24 -7.15
C ILE A 458 -10.48 -13.02 -5.92
N THR A 459 -9.34 -13.71 -5.97
CA THR A 459 -8.84 -14.49 -4.81
C THR A 459 -8.49 -13.55 -3.65
N ARG A 460 -7.82 -12.42 -3.93
CA ARG A 460 -7.57 -11.36 -2.93
C ARG A 460 -8.89 -10.77 -2.40
N PHE A 461 -9.84 -10.49 -3.28
CA PHE A 461 -11.17 -10.02 -2.87
C PHE A 461 -11.89 -11.01 -1.94
N ILE A 462 -11.81 -12.31 -2.23
CA ILE A 462 -12.37 -13.37 -1.36
C ILE A 462 -11.73 -13.33 0.02
N VAL A 463 -10.40 -13.22 0.10
CA VAL A 463 -9.68 -13.14 1.38
C VAL A 463 -10.10 -11.90 2.17
N LEU A 464 -10.22 -10.74 1.52
CA LEU A 464 -10.64 -9.50 2.18
C LEU A 464 -12.11 -9.52 2.61
N MET A 465 -12.97 -10.25 1.90
CA MET A 465 -14.42 -10.32 2.15
C MET A 465 -14.85 -11.56 2.94
N HIS A 466 -13.91 -12.30 3.54
CA HIS A 466 -14.19 -13.60 4.14
C HIS A 466 -15.31 -13.59 5.19
N GLU A 467 -15.39 -12.56 6.04
CA GLU A 467 -16.46 -12.41 7.05
C GLU A 467 -17.86 -12.21 6.45
N ASN A 468 -17.95 -11.87 5.17
CA ASN A 468 -19.20 -11.65 4.47
C ASN A 468 -19.51 -12.73 3.44
N LEU A 469 -18.68 -13.77 3.31
CA LEU A 469 -18.97 -14.89 2.42
C LEU A 469 -20.15 -15.70 2.94
N GLU A 470 -21.02 -16.11 2.04
CA GLU A 470 -22.11 -17.04 2.36
C GLU A 470 -21.54 -18.45 2.62
N ASP A 471 -22.09 -19.17 3.58
CA ASP A 471 -21.67 -20.53 3.88
C ASP A 471 -22.39 -21.57 3.01
N LYS A 472 -21.63 -22.54 2.51
CA LYS A 472 -22.13 -23.77 1.88
C LYS A 472 -22.71 -24.72 2.94
N PRO A 473 -23.68 -25.57 2.56
CA PRO A 473 -24.05 -26.74 3.33
C PRO A 473 -22.81 -27.64 3.53
N GLY A 474 -22.25 -27.65 4.75
CA GLY A 474 -20.98 -28.31 5.06
C GLY A 474 -19.91 -27.43 5.72
N GLY A 475 -20.18 -26.13 5.93
CA GLY A 475 -19.34 -25.25 6.76
C GLY A 475 -18.15 -24.60 6.04
N THR A 476 -18.14 -24.62 4.71
CA THR A 476 -17.14 -23.92 3.88
C THR A 476 -17.79 -22.76 3.17
N HIS A 477 -17.03 -21.75 2.75
CA HIS A 477 -17.62 -20.58 2.08
C HIS A 477 -17.99 -20.82 0.61
N LEU A 478 -19.04 -20.14 0.13
CA LEU A 478 -19.56 -20.15 -1.23
C LEU A 478 -18.71 -19.26 -2.16
N CYS A 479 -17.50 -19.75 -2.42
CA CYS A 479 -16.52 -19.13 -3.30
C CYS A 479 -15.81 -20.15 -4.20
N TRP A 480 -15.25 -19.65 -5.29
CA TRP A 480 -14.44 -20.36 -6.28
C TRP A 480 -13.48 -19.36 -6.93
N ARG A 481 -12.56 -19.82 -7.78
CA ARG A 481 -11.48 -18.98 -8.33
C ARG A 481 -11.96 -17.77 -9.14
N GLU A 482 -13.17 -17.86 -9.68
CA GLU A 482 -13.76 -16.84 -10.57
C GLU A 482 -14.96 -16.12 -9.94
N GLY A 483 -15.29 -16.38 -8.67
CA GLY A 483 -16.38 -15.67 -8.04
C GLY A 483 -16.67 -16.07 -6.60
N ALA A 484 -17.54 -15.29 -5.99
CA ALA A 484 -17.98 -15.50 -4.63
C ALA A 484 -19.38 -14.95 -4.42
N VAL A 485 -20.09 -15.59 -3.48
CA VAL A 485 -21.38 -15.11 -2.99
C VAL A 485 -21.20 -14.58 -1.57
N LEU A 486 -21.68 -13.36 -1.38
CA LEU A 486 -21.63 -12.64 -0.12
C LEU A 486 -23.04 -12.54 0.47
N GLN A 487 -23.13 -12.54 1.79
CA GLN A 487 -24.36 -12.32 2.53
C GLN A 487 -24.15 -11.39 3.71
N ARG A 488 -24.98 -10.34 3.82
CA ARG A 488 -24.98 -9.41 4.95
C ARG A 488 -26.38 -8.86 5.19
N GLU A 489 -26.89 -9.04 6.41
CA GLU A 489 -28.17 -8.45 6.87
C GLU A 489 -29.34 -8.68 5.88
N GLY A 490 -29.48 -9.91 5.37
CA GLY A 490 -30.54 -10.28 4.44
C GLY A 490 -30.37 -9.76 3.00
N THR A 491 -29.21 -9.19 2.66
CA THR A 491 -28.81 -8.81 1.30
C THR A 491 -27.72 -9.77 0.81
N ARG A 492 -27.86 -10.29 -0.42
CA ARG A 492 -26.89 -11.19 -1.05
C ARG A 492 -26.24 -10.49 -2.24
N ALA A 493 -24.94 -10.72 -2.44
CA ALA A 493 -24.21 -10.24 -3.60
C ALA A 493 -23.44 -11.36 -4.28
N LEU A 494 -23.57 -11.49 -5.60
CA LEU A 494 -22.76 -12.35 -6.45
C LEU A 494 -21.70 -11.47 -7.12
N VAL A 495 -20.43 -11.78 -6.86
CA VAL A 495 -19.29 -11.14 -7.50
C VAL A 495 -18.62 -12.19 -8.38
N LYS A 496 -18.54 -11.92 -9.69
CA LYS A 496 -18.05 -12.90 -10.66
C LYS A 496 -17.17 -12.24 -11.71
N VAL A 497 -16.05 -12.87 -12.03
CA VAL A 497 -15.19 -12.42 -13.12
C VAL A 497 -15.56 -13.09 -14.42
N LYS A 498 -15.45 -12.34 -15.52
CA LYS A 498 -15.58 -12.80 -16.89
C LYS A 498 -14.26 -12.53 -17.60
N PRO A 499 -13.31 -13.46 -17.58
CA PRO A 499 -11.94 -13.23 -18.06
C PRO A 499 -11.88 -12.76 -19.52
N LEU A 500 -12.68 -13.38 -20.40
CA LEU A 500 -12.76 -13.03 -21.82
C LEU A 500 -13.28 -11.60 -22.07
N GLU A 501 -14.10 -11.08 -21.18
CA GLU A 501 -14.64 -9.72 -21.26
C GLU A 501 -13.78 -8.70 -20.47
N LYS A 502 -12.72 -9.16 -19.80
CA LYS A 502 -11.91 -8.40 -18.84
C LYS A 502 -12.79 -7.63 -17.84
N ARG A 503 -13.87 -8.28 -17.39
CA ARG A 503 -14.94 -7.64 -16.62
C ARG A 503 -15.18 -8.37 -15.31
N ILE A 504 -15.40 -7.62 -14.23
CA ILE A 504 -15.99 -8.14 -13.00
C ILE A 504 -17.44 -7.66 -12.94
N GLU A 505 -18.36 -8.60 -12.80
CA GLU A 505 -19.79 -8.35 -12.63
C GLU A 505 -20.16 -8.52 -11.16
N ILE A 506 -20.87 -7.53 -10.62
CA ILE A 506 -21.46 -7.56 -9.28
C ILE A 506 -22.97 -7.50 -9.45
N LYS A 507 -23.68 -8.50 -8.92
CA LYS A 507 -25.14 -8.52 -8.81
C LYS A 507 -25.53 -8.50 -7.34
N ILE A 508 -26.49 -7.66 -6.94
CA ILE A 508 -26.92 -7.56 -5.53
C ILE A 508 -28.45 -7.60 -5.44
N ASN A 509 -28.95 -8.50 -4.61
CA ASN A 509 -30.37 -8.67 -4.30
C ASN A 509 -30.60 -8.47 -2.78
N GLY A 510 -31.72 -7.86 -2.41
CA GLY A 510 -32.07 -7.54 -1.01
C GLY A 510 -32.36 -6.06 -0.78
N ASN A 511 -32.59 -5.67 0.47
CA ASN A 511 -33.04 -4.31 0.80
C ASN A 511 -31.90 -3.30 0.94
N ARG A 512 -30.69 -3.75 1.28
CA ARG A 512 -29.53 -2.88 1.58
C ARG A 512 -28.45 -2.94 0.49
N LYS A 513 -28.88 -2.92 -0.77
CA LYS A 513 -27.98 -3.10 -1.93
C LYS A 513 -26.87 -2.06 -2.01
N ARG A 514 -27.19 -0.80 -1.72
CA ARG A 514 -26.22 0.32 -1.73
C ARG A 514 -25.11 0.13 -0.70
N GLU A 515 -25.47 -0.27 0.52
CA GLU A 515 -24.52 -0.49 1.62
C GLU A 515 -23.56 -1.62 1.27
N LEU A 516 -24.08 -2.77 0.84
CA LEU A 516 -23.25 -3.91 0.44
C LEU A 516 -22.38 -3.58 -0.78
N LEU A 517 -22.91 -2.84 -1.76
CA LEU A 517 -22.12 -2.37 -2.89
C LEU A 517 -20.99 -1.45 -2.45
N ALA A 518 -21.24 -0.51 -1.53
CA ALA A 518 -20.21 0.40 -1.04
C ALA A 518 -19.05 -0.36 -0.37
N ILE A 519 -19.36 -1.40 0.41
CA ILE A 519 -18.35 -2.27 1.02
C ILE A 519 -17.54 -3.00 -0.07
N ILE A 520 -18.22 -3.62 -1.04
CA ILE A 520 -17.57 -4.32 -2.16
C ILE A 520 -16.67 -3.36 -2.94
N ARG A 521 -17.16 -2.16 -3.26
CA ARG A 521 -16.40 -1.13 -3.98
C ARG A 521 -15.18 -0.66 -3.21
N ASN A 522 -15.28 -0.52 -1.88
CA ASN A 522 -14.13 -0.14 -1.06
C ASN A 522 -13.00 -1.18 -1.14
N GLN A 523 -13.32 -2.48 -1.12
CA GLN A 523 -12.32 -3.53 -1.26
C GLN A 523 -11.71 -3.58 -2.66
N PHE A 524 -12.51 -3.42 -3.71
CA PHE A 524 -11.97 -3.30 -5.07
C PHE A 524 -11.10 -2.06 -5.25
N ASP A 525 -11.48 -0.92 -4.66
CA ASP A 525 -10.67 0.30 -4.69
C ASP A 525 -9.34 0.08 -3.93
N HIS A 526 -9.34 -0.64 -2.80
CA HIS A 526 -8.11 -1.06 -2.09
C HIS A 526 -7.19 -1.92 -2.98
N ILE A 527 -7.74 -2.98 -3.59
CA ILE A 527 -6.98 -3.83 -4.53
C ILE A 527 -6.47 -3.00 -5.71
N SER A 528 -7.29 -2.10 -6.24
CA SER A 528 -6.93 -1.26 -7.40
C SER A 528 -5.85 -0.23 -7.08
N ARG A 529 -5.73 0.26 -5.83
CA ARG A 529 -4.58 1.11 -5.45
C ARG A 529 -3.25 0.37 -5.56
N SER A 530 -3.25 -0.95 -5.34
CA SER A 530 -2.07 -1.80 -5.48
C SER A 530 -1.76 -2.22 -6.92
N ILE A 531 -2.66 -1.94 -7.87
CA ILE A 531 -2.52 -2.38 -9.26
C ILE A 531 -2.74 -1.17 -10.17
N LYS A 532 -1.68 -0.64 -10.79
CA LYS A 532 -1.75 0.49 -11.73
C LYS A 532 -2.40 0.08 -13.06
N VAL A 533 -3.70 -0.19 -13.03
CA VAL A 533 -4.48 -0.53 -14.21
C VAL A 533 -5.61 0.48 -14.38
N LYS A 534 -5.87 0.85 -15.63
CA LYS A 534 -7.03 1.66 -15.96
C LYS A 534 -8.31 0.83 -15.85
N ILE A 535 -9.20 1.29 -14.98
CA ILE A 535 -10.45 0.62 -14.65
C ILE A 535 -11.60 1.56 -14.97
N THR A 536 -12.55 1.06 -15.73
CA THR A 536 -13.79 1.77 -16.04
C THR A 536 -14.93 1.19 -15.22
N LYS A 537 -15.63 2.03 -14.47
CA LYS A 537 -16.81 1.66 -13.68
C LYS A 537 -18.04 1.83 -14.54
N GLU A 538 -18.89 0.80 -14.65
CA GLU A 538 -20.07 0.83 -15.51
C GLU A 538 -21.34 0.35 -14.78
N ILE A 539 -22.48 0.89 -15.20
CA ILE A 539 -23.80 0.52 -14.71
C ILE A 539 -24.75 0.24 -15.88
N PRO A 540 -25.72 -0.69 -15.76
CA PRO A 540 -26.71 -0.92 -16.80
C PRO A 540 -27.62 0.29 -16.98
N CYS A 541 -28.11 0.48 -18.20
CA CYS A 541 -29.17 1.41 -18.49
C CYS A 541 -30.50 0.94 -17.88
N ASN A 542 -31.34 1.89 -17.47
CA ASN A 542 -32.65 1.65 -16.87
C ASN A 542 -33.81 2.14 -17.74
N CYS A 543 -33.59 2.39 -19.03
CA CYS A 543 -34.62 2.93 -19.93
C CYS A 543 -35.80 1.97 -20.15
N SER A 544 -35.52 0.72 -20.53
CA SER A 544 -36.53 -0.30 -20.79
C SER A 544 -36.12 -1.68 -20.28
N GLU A 545 -37.11 -2.54 -20.07
CA GLU A 545 -36.91 -3.93 -19.67
C GLU A 545 -36.23 -4.69 -20.83
N GLY A 546 -35.00 -5.17 -20.59
CA GLY A 546 -34.20 -5.87 -21.61
C GLY A 546 -33.16 -5.03 -22.36
N CYS A 547 -33.00 -3.74 -22.03
CA CYS A 547 -31.89 -2.95 -22.56
C CYS A 547 -30.54 -3.49 -22.06
N ASN A 548 -29.60 -3.76 -22.98
CA ASN A 548 -28.27 -4.28 -22.62
C ASN A 548 -27.19 -3.19 -22.54
N LYS A 549 -27.58 -1.93 -22.78
CA LYS A 549 -26.67 -0.80 -22.75
C LYS A 549 -26.06 -0.64 -21.36
N VAL A 550 -24.76 -0.42 -21.33
CA VAL A 550 -24.03 -0.02 -20.13
C VAL A 550 -23.50 1.40 -20.28
N TRP A 551 -23.44 2.13 -19.18
CA TRP A 551 -22.97 3.50 -19.10
C TRP A 551 -21.77 3.59 -18.18
N ASN A 552 -20.77 4.38 -18.58
CA ASN A 552 -19.66 4.74 -17.72
C ASN A 552 -20.17 5.60 -16.54
N TYR A 553 -20.02 5.07 -15.33
CA TYR A 553 -20.51 5.63 -14.09
C TYR A 553 -19.91 7.03 -13.81
N ASP A 554 -18.61 7.19 -14.00
CA ASP A 554 -17.92 8.47 -13.76
C ASP A 554 -18.33 9.55 -14.77
N ASN A 555 -18.66 9.16 -16.00
CA ASN A 555 -19.20 10.08 -17.00
C ASN A 555 -20.61 10.54 -16.63
N LEU A 556 -21.47 9.65 -16.11
CA LEU A 556 -22.79 10.03 -15.63
C LEU A 556 -22.70 11.02 -14.45
N LEU A 557 -21.77 10.81 -13.52
CA LEU A 557 -21.50 11.75 -12.43
C LEU A 557 -21.09 13.14 -12.96
N LYS A 558 -20.22 13.18 -13.97
CA LYS A 558 -19.83 14.43 -14.64
C LYS A 558 -21.01 15.12 -15.35
N LEU A 559 -21.93 14.36 -15.94
CA LEU A 559 -23.13 14.90 -16.58
C LEU A 559 -24.09 15.50 -15.55
N GLU A 560 -24.36 14.79 -14.45
CA GLU A 560 -25.19 15.30 -13.35
C GLU A 560 -24.58 16.58 -12.75
N PHE A 561 -23.26 16.62 -12.59
CA PHE A 561 -22.54 17.81 -12.12
C PHE A 561 -22.64 19.00 -13.08
N LYS A 562 -22.58 18.75 -14.40
CA LYS A 562 -22.78 19.76 -15.44
C LYS A 562 -24.25 20.20 -15.60
N GLY A 563 -25.17 19.65 -14.81
CA GLY A 563 -26.61 19.95 -14.89
C GLY A 563 -27.31 19.30 -16.08
N ILE A 564 -26.69 18.32 -16.73
CA ILE A 564 -27.30 17.54 -17.81
C ILE A 564 -28.07 16.39 -17.18
N ASN A 565 -29.40 16.49 -17.19
CA ASN A 565 -30.28 15.56 -16.49
C ASN A 565 -30.80 14.43 -17.38
N ASP A 566 -30.91 14.65 -18.69
CA ASP A 566 -31.52 13.71 -19.62
C ASP A 566 -30.49 13.24 -20.64
N ILE A 567 -30.49 11.93 -20.90
CA ILE A 567 -29.67 11.32 -21.94
C ILE A 567 -30.52 10.35 -22.76
N THR A 568 -30.21 10.24 -24.04
CA THR A 568 -30.87 9.28 -24.93
C THR A 568 -30.06 8.00 -24.99
N CYS A 569 -30.73 6.87 -24.74
CA CYS A 569 -30.15 5.55 -24.97
C CYS A 569 -30.06 5.29 -26.47
N ASP A 570 -28.87 4.98 -26.96
CA ASP A 570 -28.61 4.66 -28.36
C ASP A 570 -29.12 3.26 -28.76
N GLU A 571 -29.34 2.37 -27.79
CA GLU A 571 -29.86 1.02 -28.03
C GLU A 571 -31.39 0.98 -28.09
N SER A 572 -32.09 1.61 -27.13
CA SER A 572 -33.56 1.62 -27.08
C SER A 572 -34.19 2.83 -27.76
N GLY A 573 -33.44 3.91 -27.99
CA GLY A 573 -33.96 5.20 -28.47
C GLY A 573 -34.71 6.02 -27.42
N GLU A 574 -34.85 5.50 -26.19
CA GLU A 574 -35.60 6.14 -25.12
C GLU A 574 -34.74 7.15 -24.34
N ILE A 575 -35.41 8.14 -23.74
CA ILE A 575 -34.77 9.14 -22.88
C ILE A 575 -34.80 8.62 -21.44
N THR A 576 -33.65 8.60 -20.79
CA THR A 576 -33.53 8.31 -19.35
C THR A 576 -32.91 9.49 -18.61
N THR A 577 -33.23 9.59 -17.32
CA THR A 577 -32.67 10.62 -16.45
C THR A 577 -31.41 10.11 -15.76
N VAL A 578 -30.36 10.93 -15.77
CA VAL A 578 -29.05 10.62 -15.18
C VAL A 578 -29.18 10.32 -13.67
N SER A 579 -29.95 11.12 -12.93
CA SER A 579 -30.15 10.88 -11.49
C SER A 579 -30.84 9.52 -11.23
N SER A 580 -31.84 9.12 -12.03
CA SER A 580 -32.52 7.83 -11.82
C SER A 580 -31.59 6.62 -11.95
N MET A 581 -30.58 6.72 -12.83
CA MET A 581 -29.56 5.67 -12.96
C MET A 581 -28.59 5.69 -11.78
N LEU A 582 -28.19 6.87 -11.30
CA LEU A 582 -27.20 7.00 -10.23
C LEU A 582 -27.76 6.73 -8.83
N ASP A 583 -29.04 7.03 -8.61
CA ASP A 583 -29.69 6.91 -7.31
C ASP A 583 -29.69 5.46 -6.79
N GLY A 584 -29.62 4.46 -7.66
CA GLY A 584 -29.47 3.06 -7.25
C GLY A 584 -28.16 2.75 -6.51
N TYR A 585 -27.13 3.59 -6.64
CA TYR A 585 -25.75 3.28 -6.25
C TYR A 585 -25.22 4.16 -5.12
N GLU A 586 -25.45 5.47 -5.19
CA GLU A 586 -25.04 6.46 -4.17
C GLU A 586 -26.16 7.48 -4.00
N THR A 587 -26.28 8.14 -2.83
CA THR A 587 -27.26 9.22 -2.66
C THR A 587 -26.78 10.51 -3.33
N LYS A 588 -27.71 11.38 -3.72
CA LYS A 588 -27.39 12.66 -4.38
C LYS A 588 -26.49 13.56 -3.53
N GLU A 589 -26.65 13.53 -2.21
CA GLU A 589 -25.82 14.27 -1.25
C GLU A 589 -24.36 13.80 -1.29
N ILE A 590 -24.13 12.49 -1.29
CA ILE A 590 -22.80 11.89 -1.37
C ILE A 590 -22.13 12.23 -2.71
N ARG A 591 -22.87 12.12 -3.82
CA ARG A 591 -22.37 12.46 -5.16
C ARG A 591 -21.96 13.94 -5.26
N LYS A 592 -22.74 14.84 -4.68
CA LYS A 592 -22.42 16.28 -4.63
C LYS A 592 -21.17 16.59 -3.80
N LYS A 593 -21.02 15.97 -2.63
CA LYS A 593 -19.82 16.14 -1.78
C LYS A 593 -18.54 15.70 -2.50
N LYS A 594 -18.61 14.61 -3.27
CA LYS A 594 -17.44 14.00 -3.93
C LYS A 594 -16.94 14.75 -5.19
N TYR A 595 -17.76 15.62 -5.78
CA TYR A 595 -17.47 16.30 -7.05
C TYR A 595 -17.46 17.84 -6.96
N SER A 596 -17.41 18.42 -5.75
CA SER A 596 -17.29 19.88 -5.58
C SER A 596 -15.86 20.38 -5.88
N PRO A 597 -15.64 21.47 -6.66
CA PRO A 597 -14.29 21.91 -7.08
C PRO A 597 -13.42 22.59 -6.02
N ASP A 598 -13.99 23.03 -4.89
CA ASP A 598 -13.34 24.00 -3.97
C ASP A 598 -12.82 23.43 -2.64
N GLU A 599 -12.81 22.11 -2.44
CA GLU A 599 -12.16 21.49 -1.28
C GLU A 599 -11.35 20.26 -1.69
N PRO A 600 -10.06 20.14 -1.29
CA PRO A 600 -9.37 18.86 -1.37
C PRO A 600 -10.08 17.89 -0.42
N VAL A 601 -10.86 16.97 -0.99
CA VAL A 601 -11.52 15.92 -0.21
C VAL A 601 -10.45 15.04 0.41
N SER A 602 -10.18 15.24 1.70
CA SER A 602 -9.66 14.17 2.55
C SER A 602 -10.68 13.04 2.56
N ILE A 603 -10.23 11.84 2.19
CA ILE A 603 -11.06 10.63 2.14
C ILE A 603 -11.62 10.25 3.53
N GLN A 604 -11.24 10.96 4.62
CA GLN A 604 -11.82 10.79 5.96
C GLN A 604 -13.33 11.10 6.05
N ASN A 605 -13.90 12.04 5.27
CA ASN A 605 -15.25 12.56 5.54
C ASN A 605 -16.42 11.83 4.84
N ILE A 606 -16.22 10.58 4.39
CA ILE A 606 -17.27 9.75 3.77
C ILE A 606 -17.66 8.53 4.65
N ILE A 607 -17.04 8.34 5.82
CA ILE A 607 -17.41 7.27 6.76
C ILE A 607 -18.32 7.83 7.87
N ASP A 608 -19.54 8.21 7.51
CA ASP A 608 -20.62 8.48 8.48
C ASP A 608 -21.68 7.37 8.50
N PHE A 609 -21.27 6.16 8.10
CA PHE A 609 -21.96 4.92 8.41
C PHE A 609 -20.89 3.90 8.74
N LYS A 610 -20.56 3.77 10.03
CA LYS A 610 -19.70 2.70 10.54
C LYS A 610 -20.22 1.35 10.05
N PRO A 611 -19.49 0.65 9.19
CA PRO A 611 -19.66 -0.78 9.07
C PRO A 611 -19.24 -1.36 10.42
N LYS A 612 -20.06 -2.22 11.03
CA LYS A 612 -19.49 -3.27 11.88
C LYS A 612 -18.58 -4.09 10.96
N ILE A 613 -17.31 -3.76 10.93
CA ILE A 613 -16.23 -4.58 10.41
C ILE A 613 -15.19 -4.56 11.53
N GLY A 614 -14.79 -5.75 11.99
CA GLY A 614 -13.57 -5.92 12.75
C GLY A 614 -12.37 -5.74 11.82
N VAL A 615 -12.22 -4.55 11.21
CA VAL A 615 -10.95 -4.17 10.60
C VAL A 615 -10.08 -3.75 11.75
N VAL A 616 -9.24 -4.67 12.18
CA VAL A 616 -8.09 -4.34 13.01
C VAL A 616 -7.13 -3.52 12.14
N ALA A 617 -7.37 -2.21 12.10
CA ALA A 617 -6.33 -1.22 11.87
C ALA A 617 -5.54 -1.15 13.19
N ASN A 618 -4.52 -1.99 13.29
CA ASN A 618 -3.62 -2.01 14.44
C ASN A 618 -2.78 -0.74 14.48
N ILE A 619 -3.20 0.23 15.31
CA ILE A 619 -2.30 1.18 15.98
C ILE A 619 -2.69 1.25 17.47
N ASN A 620 -1.66 1.24 18.32
CA ASN A 620 -1.62 1.04 19.77
C ASN A 620 -2.74 1.67 20.62
N ILE A 621 -3.60 0.82 21.21
CA ILE A 621 -4.13 1.05 22.57
C ILE A 621 -3.58 -0.07 23.44
N ASN A 622 -2.83 0.28 24.49
CA ASN A 622 -2.56 -0.66 25.55
C ASN A 622 -3.70 -0.55 26.55
N ILE A 623 -4.74 -1.40 26.42
CA ILE A 623 -5.94 -1.34 27.28
C ILE A 623 -5.57 -1.45 28.78
N LYS A 624 -4.44 -2.08 29.13
CA LYS A 624 -3.95 -2.13 30.52
C LYS A 624 -3.38 -0.80 31.04
N VAL A 625 -2.99 0.10 30.16
CA VAL A 625 -2.34 1.39 30.47
C VAL A 625 -3.27 2.56 30.16
N ASP A 626 -3.87 2.61 28.98
CA ASP A 626 -4.65 3.76 28.51
C ASP A 626 -6.06 3.82 29.13
N LEU A 627 -6.64 2.68 29.51
CA LEU A 627 -7.99 2.64 30.11
C LEU A 627 -8.03 3.26 31.53
N PRO A 628 -7.10 2.94 32.45
CA PRO A 628 -7.03 3.66 33.73
C PRO A 628 -6.78 5.16 33.56
N ILE A 629 -6.04 5.56 32.52
CA ILE A 629 -5.74 6.98 32.23
C ILE A 629 -7.01 7.70 31.81
N ILE A 630 -7.76 7.19 30.83
CA ILE A 630 -8.98 7.86 30.35
C ILE A 630 -10.07 7.91 31.42
N GLN A 631 -10.19 6.86 32.25
CA GLN A 631 -11.09 6.84 33.41
C GLN A 631 -10.72 7.91 34.45
N THR A 632 -9.42 8.11 34.70
CA THR A 632 -8.94 9.11 35.67
C THR A 632 -9.11 10.53 35.12
N GLU A 633 -8.73 10.77 33.87
CA GLU A 633 -8.87 12.07 33.21
C GLU A 633 -10.33 12.49 33.08
N PHE A 634 -11.23 11.56 32.75
CA PHE A 634 -12.66 11.84 32.68
C PHE A 634 -13.22 12.21 34.06
N ARG A 635 -12.82 11.49 35.12
CA ARG A 635 -13.22 11.80 36.50
C ARG A 635 -12.74 13.18 36.96
N ASP A 636 -11.48 13.50 36.68
CA ASP A 636 -10.89 14.79 37.04
C ASP A 636 -11.58 15.94 36.30
N PHE A 637 -11.88 15.73 35.01
CA PHE A 637 -12.66 16.66 34.20
C PHE A 637 -14.07 16.86 34.77
N LYS A 638 -14.81 15.78 35.02
CA LYS A 638 -16.17 15.83 35.59
C LYS A 638 -16.18 16.61 36.91
N LYS A 639 -15.27 16.29 37.82
CA LYS A 639 -15.17 16.97 39.13
C LYS A 639 -14.92 18.47 39.00
N GLU A 640 -14.23 18.93 37.96
CA GLU A 640 -14.02 20.36 37.72
C GLU A 640 -15.26 21.00 37.09
N VAL A 641 -15.94 20.33 36.15
CA VAL A 641 -17.15 20.85 35.51
C VAL A 641 -18.34 20.91 36.47
N THR A 642 -18.55 19.89 37.30
CA THR A 642 -19.64 19.86 38.29
C THR A 642 -19.52 21.02 39.30
N LYS A 643 -18.29 21.43 39.67
CA LYS A 643 -18.11 22.63 40.52
C LYS A 643 -18.52 23.94 39.87
N LEU A 644 -18.50 23.98 38.53
CA LEU A 644 -18.85 25.19 37.77
C LEU A 644 -20.35 25.24 37.49
N ASP A 645 -20.99 24.09 37.32
CA ASP A 645 -22.44 23.95 37.18
C ASP A 645 -22.89 22.53 37.59
N ASP A 646 -23.56 22.45 38.75
CA ASP A 646 -24.03 21.18 39.33
C ASP A 646 -25.10 20.49 38.45
N GLU A 647 -25.81 21.22 37.58
CA GLU A 647 -26.85 20.64 36.70
C GLU A 647 -26.27 19.71 35.61
N LEU A 648 -24.97 19.80 35.34
CA LEU A 648 -24.30 18.97 34.32
C LEU A 648 -23.87 17.59 34.86
N ASP A 649 -23.97 17.36 36.17
CA ASP A 649 -23.54 16.10 36.78
C ASP A 649 -24.38 14.91 36.30
N GLU A 650 -25.70 15.10 36.13
CA GLU A 650 -26.62 14.04 35.69
C GLU A 650 -26.24 13.46 34.32
N GLU A 651 -25.75 14.29 33.38
CA GLU A 651 -25.29 13.83 32.06
C GLU A 651 -23.92 13.14 32.09
N LEU A 652 -23.07 13.47 33.08
CA LEU A 652 -21.71 12.94 33.20
C LEU A 652 -21.63 11.66 34.04
N VAL A 653 -22.60 11.42 34.94
CA VAL A 653 -22.68 10.19 35.75
C VAL A 653 -22.84 8.94 34.87
N ASP A 654 -23.78 8.95 33.92
CA ASP A 654 -24.02 7.79 33.03
C ASP A 654 -22.79 7.43 32.17
N LEU A 655 -22.01 8.44 31.77
CA LEU A 655 -20.77 8.23 31.02
C LEU A 655 -19.62 7.75 31.91
N GLU A 656 -19.52 8.26 33.14
CA GLU A 656 -18.52 7.77 34.11
C GLU A 656 -18.77 6.30 34.47
N ASP A 657 -20.03 5.94 34.73
CA ASP A 657 -20.41 4.57 35.08
C ASP A 657 -20.12 3.60 33.93
N ASP A 658 -20.50 3.94 32.69
CA ASP A 658 -20.20 3.12 31.51
C ASP A 658 -18.67 2.97 31.28
N LEU A 659 -17.86 4.00 31.59
CA LEU A 659 -16.39 3.93 31.50
C LEU A 659 -15.79 3.07 32.62
N LEU A 660 -16.35 3.09 33.83
CA LEU A 660 -15.89 2.29 34.98
C LEU A 660 -16.26 0.81 34.87
N GLU A 661 -17.33 0.47 34.14
CA GLU A 661 -17.70 -0.92 33.85
C GLU A 661 -16.72 -1.61 32.86
N ILE A 662 -15.88 -0.84 32.17
CA ILE A 662 -14.85 -1.40 31.28
C ILE A 662 -13.66 -1.90 32.10
N THR A 663 -13.26 -3.14 31.82
CA THR A 663 -12.02 -3.75 32.31
C THR A 663 -11.19 -4.24 31.11
N PRO A 664 -9.89 -4.53 31.27
CA PRO A 664 -9.06 -5.11 30.20
C PRO A 664 -9.54 -6.47 29.68
N ALA A 665 -10.50 -7.12 30.34
CA ALA A 665 -11.12 -8.38 29.94
C ALA A 665 -12.57 -8.22 29.43
N SER A 666 -13.07 -7.00 29.33
CA SER A 666 -14.44 -6.74 28.88
C SER A 666 -14.61 -7.04 27.39
N GLU A 667 -15.75 -7.61 27.02
CA GLU A 667 -16.10 -7.89 25.62
C GLU A 667 -16.11 -6.60 24.78
N GLU A 668 -15.67 -6.72 23.53
CA GLU A 668 -15.50 -5.61 22.59
C GLU A 668 -16.76 -4.75 22.45
N GLY A 669 -17.95 -5.36 22.50
CA GLY A 669 -19.23 -4.66 22.44
C GLY A 669 -19.44 -3.66 23.59
N LYS A 670 -18.96 -3.97 24.79
CA LYS A 670 -19.06 -3.07 25.97
C LYS A 670 -18.07 -1.92 25.87
N VAL A 671 -16.83 -2.21 25.47
CA VAL A 671 -15.80 -1.19 25.22
C VAL A 671 -16.28 -0.20 24.16
N ASN A 672 -16.81 -0.72 23.04
CA ASN A 672 -17.34 0.10 21.96
C ASN A 672 -18.51 0.97 22.41
N LYS A 673 -19.44 0.46 23.22
CA LYS A 673 -20.58 1.24 23.71
C LYS A 673 -20.11 2.47 24.51
N ALA A 674 -19.22 2.26 25.46
CA ALA A 674 -18.75 3.32 26.35
C ALA A 674 -17.87 4.36 25.62
N ILE A 675 -16.94 3.92 24.77
CA ILE A 675 -16.11 4.85 24.00
C ILE A 675 -16.94 5.61 22.94
N ASN A 676 -17.98 5.02 22.36
CA ASN A 676 -18.90 5.75 21.48
C ASN A 676 -19.68 6.86 22.22
N LYS A 677 -20.11 6.61 23.48
CA LYS A 677 -20.71 7.68 24.29
C LYS A 677 -19.69 8.78 24.61
N LEU A 678 -18.45 8.41 24.92
CA LEU A 678 -17.37 9.37 25.14
C LEU A 678 -17.09 10.21 23.88
N SER A 679 -17.10 9.59 22.70
CA SER A 679 -16.99 10.28 21.41
C SER A 679 -18.06 11.36 21.24
N LEU A 680 -19.33 11.01 21.45
CA LEU A 680 -20.44 11.96 21.36
C LEU A 680 -20.25 13.14 22.34
N PHE A 681 -19.76 12.86 23.54
CA PHE A 681 -19.44 13.88 24.53
C PHE A 681 -18.28 14.79 24.08
N MET A 682 -17.21 14.23 23.50
CA MET A 682 -16.08 15.02 22.98
C MET A 682 -16.50 15.94 21.83
N HIS A 683 -17.43 15.52 20.97
CA HIS A 683 -18.01 16.39 19.94
C HIS A 683 -18.87 17.50 20.53
N LYS A 684 -19.65 17.24 21.60
CA LYS A 684 -20.35 18.30 22.33
C LYS A 684 -19.38 19.32 22.92
N LEU A 685 -18.22 18.90 23.43
CA LEU A 685 -17.19 19.83 23.93
C LEU A 685 -16.58 20.70 22.84
N LYS A 686 -16.43 20.16 21.62
CA LYS A 686 -15.91 20.89 20.46
C LYS A 686 -16.90 21.93 19.94
N ASP A 687 -18.20 21.66 20.01
CA ASP A 687 -19.25 22.58 19.59
C ASP A 687 -19.27 23.84 20.46
N GLU A 688 -18.93 24.99 19.88
CA GLU A 688 -18.84 26.28 20.58
C GLU A 688 -20.19 26.77 21.14
N ASP A 689 -21.30 26.26 20.60
CA ASP A 689 -22.64 26.59 21.04
C ASP A 689 -23.15 25.72 22.20
N SER A 690 -22.39 24.68 22.58
CA SER A 690 -22.80 23.79 23.66
C SER A 690 -22.63 24.44 25.05
N LYS A 691 -23.53 24.09 25.97
CA LYS A 691 -23.47 24.52 27.39
C LYS A 691 -22.11 24.11 28.01
N PHE A 692 -21.61 22.93 27.67
CA PHE A 692 -20.31 22.41 28.12
C PHE A 692 -19.14 23.26 27.63
N SER A 693 -19.09 23.61 26.34
CA SER A 693 -18.01 24.40 25.74
C SER A 693 -17.92 25.79 26.38
N ARG A 694 -19.07 26.44 26.59
CA ARG A 694 -19.15 27.77 27.23
C ARG A 694 -18.65 27.78 28.67
N ILE A 695 -18.99 26.75 29.46
CA ILE A 695 -18.57 26.63 30.86
C ILE A 695 -17.08 26.29 30.96
N VAL A 696 -16.60 25.36 30.13
CA VAL A 696 -15.20 24.92 30.12
C VAL A 696 -14.27 26.04 29.64
N LYS A 697 -14.63 26.79 28.58
CA LYS A 697 -13.89 27.99 28.12
C LYS A 697 -13.78 29.07 29.19
N GLY A 698 -14.70 29.09 30.17
CA GLY A 698 -14.70 30.02 31.28
C GLY A 698 -13.54 29.83 32.27
N THR A 699 -12.82 28.70 32.23
CA THR A 699 -11.73 28.42 33.16
C THR A 699 -10.50 27.80 32.49
N LYS A 700 -9.31 28.30 32.84
CA LYS A 700 -8.03 27.77 32.33
C LYS A 700 -7.84 26.29 32.67
N LYS A 701 -8.30 25.87 33.86
CA LYS A 701 -8.19 24.49 34.35
C LYS A 701 -9.18 23.55 33.65
N GLY A 702 -10.38 24.02 33.32
CA GLY A 702 -11.32 23.27 32.50
C GLY A 702 -10.76 22.99 31.10
N ILE A 703 -10.17 24.01 30.45
CA ILE A 703 -9.53 23.88 29.13
C ILE A 703 -8.41 22.84 29.16
N GLU A 704 -7.51 22.90 30.14
CA GLU A 704 -6.39 21.96 30.29
C GLU A 704 -6.87 20.51 30.47
N LEU A 705 -7.87 20.28 31.33
CA LEU A 705 -8.45 18.96 31.55
C LEU A 705 -9.17 18.42 30.31
N ALA A 706 -9.87 19.28 29.57
CA ALA A 706 -10.54 18.91 28.33
C ALA A 706 -9.53 18.52 27.23
N GLN A 707 -8.45 19.29 27.09
CA GLN A 707 -7.37 19.00 26.14
C GLN A 707 -6.67 17.67 26.48
N LYS A 708 -6.39 17.44 27.76
CA LYS A 708 -5.78 16.20 28.23
C LYS A 708 -6.67 14.98 27.94
N LEU A 709 -7.96 15.08 28.28
CA LEU A 709 -8.95 14.05 27.96
C LEU A 709 -9.05 13.81 26.44
N ALA A 710 -8.99 14.86 25.62
CA ALA A 710 -9.01 14.75 24.16
C ALA A 710 -7.82 13.99 23.61
N VAL A 711 -6.61 14.20 24.14
CA VAL A 711 -5.41 13.46 23.72
C VAL A 711 -5.57 11.96 23.97
N THR A 712 -6.06 11.56 25.15
CA THR A 712 -6.25 10.15 25.47
C THR A 712 -7.43 9.57 24.69
N TYR A 713 -8.55 10.28 24.58
CA TYR A 713 -9.67 9.88 23.73
C TYR A 713 -9.25 9.66 22.28
N ASN A 714 -8.40 10.51 21.71
CA ASN A 714 -7.96 10.39 20.32
C ASN A 714 -7.21 9.08 20.06
N LYS A 715 -6.50 8.54 21.05
CA LYS A 715 -5.90 7.19 20.98
C LYS A 715 -6.98 6.11 20.89
N PHE A 716 -8.01 6.23 21.73
CA PHE A 716 -9.16 5.33 21.72
C PHE A 716 -9.98 5.42 20.42
N ALA A 717 -10.18 6.63 19.93
CA ALA A 717 -10.87 6.91 18.69
C ALA A 717 -10.14 6.29 17.49
N GLN A 718 -8.82 6.46 17.43
CA GLN A 718 -8.01 5.94 16.35
C GLN A 718 -8.07 4.40 16.24
N ALA A 719 -8.01 3.67 17.36
CA ALA A 719 -8.05 2.20 17.28
C ALA A 719 -9.46 1.61 17.12
N LEU A 720 -10.51 2.36 17.49
CA LEU A 720 -11.91 1.94 17.29
C LEU A 720 -12.53 2.51 16.01
N GLY A 721 -11.74 3.20 15.17
CA GLY A 721 -12.22 3.83 13.94
C GLY A 721 -13.27 4.93 14.18
N LEU A 722 -13.16 5.65 15.30
CA LEU A 722 -13.96 6.83 15.62
C LEU A 722 -13.23 8.11 15.17
N GLU A 723 -13.98 9.20 14.97
CA GLU A 723 -13.40 10.50 14.62
C GLU A 723 -12.63 11.09 15.82
N PRO A 724 -11.34 11.44 15.65
CA PRO A 724 -10.58 12.12 16.68
C PRO A 724 -10.99 13.61 16.76
N VAL A 725 -10.93 14.16 17.97
CA VAL A 725 -11.17 15.58 18.24
C VAL A 725 -9.82 16.30 18.31
N GLN A 726 -9.39 16.86 17.18
CA GLN A 726 -8.20 17.73 17.09
C GLN A 726 -8.56 19.18 17.46
N ASP A 727 -7.58 19.91 17.99
CA ASP A 727 -7.64 21.35 18.28
C ASP A 727 -8.72 21.80 19.27
N LEU A 728 -8.97 20.99 20.31
CA LEU A 728 -9.96 21.33 21.34
C LEU A 728 -9.47 22.54 22.18
N PHE A 729 -10.15 23.69 22.03
CA PHE A 729 -9.83 24.96 22.72
C PHE A 729 -8.43 25.52 22.44
N LEU A 730 -7.84 25.21 21.28
CA LEU A 730 -6.56 25.76 20.80
C LEU A 730 -6.73 27.09 20.07
#